data_AF-A0A1X7T9G2-F1
#
_entry.id   AF-A0A1X7T9G2-F1
#
_cell.length_a   1.000
_cell.length_b   1.000
_cell.length_c   1.000
_cell.angle_alpha   90.00
_cell.angle_beta   90.00
_cell.angle_gamma   90.00
#
_symmetry.space_group_name_H-M   'P 1'
#
loop_
_entity.id
_entity.type
_entity.pdbx_description
1 polymer ?
#
loop_
_entity_poly.entity_id
_entity_poly.type
_entity_poly.pdbx_seq_one_letter_code
_entity_poly.pdbx_strand_id
1 'polypeptide(L)'
;MAKSASDLFKSVSAKLKDSISSDLLIVSASLYDKSLITTQLLKEMLEGLDSNSNKADKLVNVLQTTLDAHTNPDAYLQEVCSALKEKGQKQIVDVVNELEHALFISTMQSIDSSSASVPTNKPEDTPASNRIQGRLEKWLKEGKVELKVTRINMHGAPGAGKTCSLHLLLNEPPPASTDSTPIACRAVQATKISIDDKNKWERVEIKDLLNQLASHLAEAPASSDDVSDCSDKLLLEEPPKKKPTDIEVMKEISNALETGKFQKLSTNWVYFIDSGGQQAYRELLPLFTRAAALNIITIDLTKGLDEKCKFQYHIDQHMYPIDTDLKYSNRDIICSTISSEAMLNPIEIPYVSDMPDHPHYFILGTRKELVTDEKLKEMNESLREYRANDKVMKQNERQGSIIFPVNTLLPAGSKEREEASVELCTAISNCAVEMRIELPIRLLTFEISLQREAKKKERSFLTKEEAIQIGKSLRLDESDIDEALRYLHNVTIILYYHEVLPNIIFVDPKPILDILSHLIAITCVDRTKLHLLANPPPSPDEMNNLRNFGLFNKDIFRIIGKQIFLHSNFKTSHMIKLLRHLHIIAKVENRKEGDYFFPCALPSYDKLNPASKVVRPLLIAWEIHNRGTTTLAIPQGLFPLTIVHLLEKKDKVDFCPVGKGFYRCHDAMSLRIYKEYTIDIINRYTHIEIRFYDCKEFCPQIRELVTDAIKEAAKISMLMMIIFLH
;
A
#
# COMPACT_ATOMS: atom_id res chain seq x y z
N MET A 1 -15.88 15.98 -34.82
CA MET A 1 -16.64 16.83 -33.87
C MET A 1 -16.78 16.03 -32.59
N ALA A 2 -16.34 16.57 -31.46
CA ALA A 2 -16.56 15.93 -30.16
C ALA A 2 -18.07 15.80 -29.92
N LYS A 3 -18.52 14.63 -29.46
CA LYS A 3 -19.93 14.42 -29.11
C LYS A 3 -20.18 15.09 -27.76
N SER A 4 -21.24 15.88 -27.67
CA SER A 4 -21.62 16.52 -26.41
C SER A 4 -22.07 15.46 -25.39
N ALA A 5 -22.05 15.78 -24.09
CA ALA A 5 -22.58 14.92 -23.04
C ALA A 5 -24.03 14.47 -23.33
N SER A 6 -24.83 15.38 -23.88
CA SER A 6 -26.20 15.11 -24.35
C SER A 6 -26.23 14.04 -25.45
N ASP A 7 -25.39 14.17 -26.49
CA ASP A 7 -25.31 13.21 -27.60
C ASP A 7 -24.84 11.83 -27.12
N LEU A 8 -23.94 11.80 -26.13
CA LEU A 8 -23.43 10.57 -25.54
C LEU A 8 -24.50 9.87 -24.70
N PHE A 9 -25.20 10.60 -23.82
CA PHE A 9 -26.31 10.04 -23.04
C PHE A 9 -27.42 9.51 -23.94
N LYS A 10 -27.74 10.24 -25.02
CA LYS A 10 -28.72 9.83 -26.03
C LYS A 10 -28.34 8.52 -26.70
N SER A 11 -27.05 8.27 -26.94
CA SER A 11 -26.56 7.04 -27.57
C SER A 11 -26.76 5.77 -26.74
N VAL A 12 -26.85 5.90 -25.40
CA VAL A 12 -27.09 4.77 -24.48
C VAL A 12 -28.51 4.71 -23.92
N SER A 13 -29.32 5.75 -24.14
CA SER A 13 -30.68 5.91 -23.61
C SER A 13 -31.59 4.69 -23.79
N ALA A 14 -31.57 4.06 -24.96
CA ALA A 14 -32.38 2.87 -25.26
C ALA A 14 -31.98 1.66 -24.40
N LYS A 15 -30.67 1.38 -24.31
CA LYS A 15 -30.13 0.31 -23.45
C LYS A 15 -30.43 0.60 -21.98
N LEU A 16 -30.25 1.85 -21.56
CA LEU A 16 -30.46 2.28 -20.20
C LEU A 16 -31.93 2.15 -19.77
N LYS A 17 -32.86 2.52 -20.65
CA LYS A 17 -34.31 2.32 -20.42
C LYS A 17 -34.63 0.83 -20.21
N ASP A 18 -34.12 -0.05 -21.05
CA ASP A 18 -34.37 -1.48 -20.94
C ASP A 18 -33.82 -2.02 -19.60
N SER A 19 -32.61 -1.62 -19.21
CA SER A 19 -31.99 -2.01 -17.93
C SER A 19 -32.69 -1.42 -16.71
N ILE A 20 -33.19 -0.18 -16.77
CA ILE A 20 -33.92 0.46 -15.67
C ILE A 20 -35.30 -0.17 -15.49
N SER A 21 -35.93 -0.67 -16.56
CA SER A 21 -37.27 -1.26 -16.47
C SER A 21 -37.37 -2.45 -15.51
N SER A 22 -36.27 -3.19 -15.32
CA SER A 22 -36.16 -4.28 -14.34
C SER A 22 -35.87 -3.84 -12.90
N ASP A 23 -35.47 -2.58 -12.68
CA ASP A 23 -35.00 -2.08 -11.37
C ASP A 23 -35.56 -0.68 -11.03
N LEU A 24 -36.73 -0.36 -11.60
CA LEU A 24 -37.29 0.99 -11.67
C LEU A 24 -37.42 1.67 -10.30
N LEU A 25 -37.88 0.94 -9.28
CA LEU A 25 -38.15 1.49 -7.94
C LEU A 25 -36.85 1.90 -7.23
N ILE A 26 -35.83 1.05 -7.29
CA ILE A 26 -34.54 1.27 -6.63
C ILE A 26 -33.79 2.43 -7.32
N VAL A 27 -33.79 2.42 -8.65
CA VAL A 27 -33.17 3.48 -9.47
C VAL A 27 -33.84 4.82 -9.24
N SER A 28 -35.19 4.86 -9.23
CA SER A 28 -35.92 6.12 -9.03
C SER A 28 -35.67 6.71 -7.64
N ALA A 29 -35.58 5.87 -6.60
CA ALA A 29 -35.23 6.32 -5.26
C ALA A 29 -33.80 6.91 -5.21
N SER A 30 -32.83 6.24 -5.83
CA SER A 30 -31.44 6.72 -5.88
C SER A 30 -31.30 8.08 -6.60
N LEU A 31 -32.00 8.23 -7.74
CA LEU A 31 -32.03 9.50 -8.48
C LEU A 31 -32.70 10.63 -7.67
N TYR A 32 -33.72 10.29 -6.88
CA TYR A 32 -34.39 11.26 -6.01
C TYR A 32 -33.51 11.70 -4.84
N ASP A 33 -32.79 10.77 -4.21
CA ASP A 33 -31.87 11.07 -3.09
C ASP A 33 -30.77 12.05 -3.49
N LYS A 34 -30.36 12.03 -4.77
CA LYS A 34 -29.40 12.97 -5.37
C LYS A 34 -30.05 14.26 -5.90
N SER A 35 -31.35 14.46 -5.67
CA SER A 35 -32.13 15.60 -6.19
C SER A 35 -32.13 15.73 -7.72
N LEU A 36 -31.91 14.63 -8.45
CA LEU A 36 -31.85 14.60 -9.92
C LEU A 36 -33.23 14.49 -10.57
N ILE A 37 -34.24 14.05 -9.81
CA ILE A 37 -35.64 13.98 -10.23
C ILE A 37 -36.56 14.60 -9.18
N THR A 38 -37.73 15.08 -9.60
CA THR A 38 -38.69 15.72 -8.69
C THR A 38 -39.49 14.70 -7.88
N THR A 39 -40.02 15.12 -6.73
CA THR A 39 -40.93 14.30 -5.91
C THR A 39 -42.17 13.85 -6.70
N GLN A 40 -42.65 14.68 -7.62
CA GLN A 40 -43.76 14.34 -8.51
C GLN A 40 -43.39 13.18 -9.46
N LEU A 41 -42.21 13.23 -10.07
CA LEU A 41 -41.75 12.16 -10.97
C LEU A 41 -41.50 10.86 -10.20
N LEU A 42 -40.91 10.93 -9.00
CA LEU A 42 -40.75 9.76 -8.14
C LEU A 42 -42.10 9.09 -7.84
N LYS A 43 -43.10 9.88 -7.45
CA LYS A 43 -44.45 9.35 -7.15
C LYS A 43 -45.08 8.67 -8.36
N GLU A 44 -44.88 9.21 -9.56
CA GLU A 44 -45.33 8.59 -10.81
C GLU A 44 -44.61 7.26 -11.12
N MET A 45 -43.33 7.13 -10.78
CA MET A 45 -42.61 5.85 -10.93
C MET A 45 -43.14 4.79 -9.96
N LEU A 46 -43.42 5.18 -8.71
CA LEU A 46 -43.91 4.29 -7.65
C LEU A 46 -45.38 3.88 -7.84
N GLU A 47 -46.26 4.82 -8.17
CA GLU A 47 -47.72 4.65 -8.09
C GLU A 47 -48.46 4.77 -9.44
N GLY A 48 -47.76 5.13 -10.53
CA GLY A 48 -48.38 5.29 -11.85
C GLY A 48 -48.96 3.98 -12.40
N LEU A 49 -50.02 4.07 -13.21
CA LEU A 49 -50.70 2.92 -13.84
C LEU A 49 -49.96 2.37 -15.07
N ASP A 50 -48.92 3.05 -15.54
CA ASP A 50 -48.14 2.64 -16.71
C ASP A 50 -47.23 1.42 -16.44
N SER A 51 -46.85 0.70 -17.50
CA SER A 51 -45.88 -0.39 -17.42
C SER A 51 -44.50 0.11 -17.00
N ASN A 52 -43.69 -0.74 -16.36
CA ASN A 52 -42.33 -0.36 -15.93
C ASN A 52 -41.45 0.09 -17.10
N SER A 53 -41.67 -0.45 -18.30
CA SER A 53 -40.96 -0.03 -19.51
C SER A 53 -41.33 1.40 -19.93
N ASN A 54 -42.63 1.75 -19.91
CA ASN A 54 -43.09 3.11 -20.23
C ASN A 54 -42.66 4.13 -19.16
N LYS A 55 -42.62 3.70 -17.90
CA LYS A 55 -42.11 4.53 -16.79
C LYS A 55 -40.59 4.76 -16.91
N ALA A 56 -39.81 3.73 -17.22
CA ALA A 56 -38.39 3.85 -17.48
C ALA A 56 -38.09 4.77 -18.68
N ASP A 57 -38.87 4.67 -19.76
CA ASP A 57 -38.82 5.62 -20.88
C ASP A 57 -39.00 7.06 -20.41
N LYS A 58 -40.05 7.31 -19.63
CA LYS A 58 -40.37 8.64 -19.13
C LYS A 58 -39.23 9.17 -18.25
N LEU A 59 -38.67 8.34 -17.38
CA LEU A 59 -37.55 8.68 -16.51
C LEU A 59 -36.31 9.07 -17.31
N VAL A 60 -35.90 8.24 -18.28
CA VAL A 60 -34.72 8.50 -19.13
C VAL A 60 -34.94 9.76 -19.99
N ASN A 61 -36.15 9.98 -20.50
CA ASN A 61 -36.48 11.19 -21.26
C ASN A 61 -36.40 12.47 -20.42
N VAL A 62 -36.82 12.42 -19.14
CA VAL A 62 -36.68 13.58 -18.23
C VAL A 62 -35.21 13.87 -17.94
N LEU A 63 -34.41 12.83 -17.71
CA LEU A 63 -32.96 13.00 -17.51
C LEU A 63 -32.29 13.60 -18.75
N GLN A 64 -32.63 13.12 -19.96
CA GLN A 64 -32.12 13.67 -21.21
C GLN A 64 -32.54 15.14 -21.38
N THR A 65 -33.82 15.47 -21.15
CA THR A 65 -34.32 16.84 -21.31
C THR A 65 -33.67 17.79 -20.29
N THR A 66 -33.44 17.32 -19.07
CA THR A 66 -32.76 18.09 -18.02
C THR A 66 -31.29 18.31 -18.36
N LEU A 67 -30.61 17.27 -18.87
CA LEU A 67 -29.25 17.33 -19.37
C LEU A 67 -29.10 18.33 -20.53
N ASP A 68 -30.02 18.33 -21.48
CA ASP A 68 -30.03 19.24 -22.64
C ASP A 68 -30.19 20.70 -22.24
N ALA A 69 -30.92 20.97 -21.14
CA ALA A 69 -31.19 22.30 -20.62
C ALA A 69 -30.20 22.76 -19.52
N HIS A 70 -29.29 21.87 -19.07
CA HIS A 70 -28.42 22.14 -17.92
C HIS A 70 -27.31 23.14 -18.27
N THR A 71 -26.99 24.06 -17.35
CA THR A 71 -25.90 25.04 -17.55
C THR A 71 -24.51 24.40 -17.57
N ASN A 72 -24.39 23.19 -17.02
CA ASN A 72 -23.19 22.36 -17.08
C ASN A 72 -23.62 20.89 -17.29
N PRO A 73 -23.76 20.44 -18.55
CA PRO A 73 -24.21 19.09 -18.87
C PRO A 73 -23.26 17.99 -18.41
N ASP A 74 -21.94 18.21 -18.46
CA ASP A 74 -20.95 17.20 -18.05
C ASP A 74 -21.03 16.88 -16.55
N ALA A 75 -21.14 17.92 -15.70
CA ALA A 75 -21.29 17.74 -14.26
C ALA A 75 -22.61 17.06 -13.90
N TYR A 76 -23.72 17.46 -14.54
CA TYR A 76 -25.02 16.82 -14.33
C TYR A 76 -25.00 15.35 -14.74
N LEU A 77 -24.38 15.03 -15.87
CA LEU A 77 -24.26 13.65 -16.34
C LEU A 77 -23.42 12.78 -15.39
N GLN A 78 -22.35 13.32 -14.82
CA GLN A 78 -21.54 12.62 -13.81
C GLN A 78 -22.35 12.30 -12.54
N GLU A 79 -23.20 13.22 -12.09
CA GLU A 79 -24.09 12.98 -10.95
C GLU A 79 -25.14 11.90 -11.26
N VAL A 80 -25.72 11.92 -12.46
CA VAL A 80 -26.63 10.86 -12.95
C VAL A 80 -25.92 9.50 -12.99
N CYS A 81 -24.70 9.42 -13.54
CA CYS A 81 -23.92 8.20 -13.56
C CYS A 81 -23.61 7.67 -12.15
N SER A 82 -23.23 8.56 -11.23
CA SER A 82 -23.01 8.20 -9.82
C SER A 82 -24.26 7.62 -9.17
N ALA A 83 -25.41 8.26 -9.35
CA ALA A 83 -26.69 7.80 -8.79
C ALA A 83 -27.13 6.44 -9.35
N LEU A 84 -26.90 6.20 -10.64
CA LEU A 84 -27.22 4.93 -11.28
C LEU A 84 -26.30 3.79 -10.83
N LYS A 85 -25.02 4.06 -10.56
CA LYS A 85 -24.04 3.06 -10.07
C LYS A 85 -24.23 2.67 -8.61
N GLU A 86 -24.66 3.61 -7.77
CA GLU A 86 -24.73 3.41 -6.31
C GLU A 86 -25.74 2.32 -5.91
N LYS A 87 -26.83 2.19 -6.68
CA LYS A 87 -27.95 1.29 -6.37
C LYS A 87 -28.46 0.47 -7.56
N GLY A 88 -27.95 0.70 -8.77
CA GLY A 88 -28.38 -0.05 -9.95
C GLY A 88 -27.78 -1.46 -10.00
N GLN A 89 -28.56 -2.42 -10.50
CA GLN A 89 -28.08 -3.75 -10.81
C GLN A 89 -26.99 -3.75 -11.90
N LYS A 90 -26.25 -4.87 -12.01
CA LYS A 90 -25.10 -5.05 -12.91
C LYS A 90 -25.33 -4.53 -14.33
N GLN A 91 -26.49 -4.78 -14.92
CA GLN A 91 -26.82 -4.34 -16.29
C GLN A 91 -26.83 -2.82 -16.44
N ILE A 92 -27.29 -2.08 -15.42
CA ILE A 92 -27.27 -0.62 -15.39
C ILE A 92 -25.83 -0.13 -15.25
N VAL A 93 -25.06 -0.74 -14.33
CA VAL A 93 -23.65 -0.40 -14.10
C VAL A 93 -22.81 -0.58 -15.37
N ASP A 94 -23.02 -1.68 -16.11
CA ASP A 94 -22.33 -1.97 -17.36
C ASP A 94 -22.62 -0.90 -18.44
N VAL A 95 -23.89 -0.47 -18.58
CA VAL A 95 -24.29 0.59 -19.51
C VAL A 95 -23.71 1.96 -19.11
N VAL A 96 -23.65 2.26 -17.81
CA VAL A 96 -23.07 3.51 -17.31
C VAL A 96 -21.54 3.52 -17.50
N ASN A 97 -20.86 2.38 -17.33
CA ASN A 97 -19.43 2.26 -17.62
C ASN A 97 -19.12 2.47 -19.11
N GLU A 98 -19.96 1.96 -20.01
CA GLU A 98 -19.86 2.23 -21.46
C GLU A 98 -19.96 3.74 -21.75
N LEU A 99 -20.88 4.43 -21.08
CA LEU A 99 -21.08 5.87 -21.23
C LEU A 99 -19.90 6.69 -20.68
N GLU A 100 -19.39 6.37 -19.49
CA GLU A 100 -18.25 7.07 -18.89
C GLU A 100 -16.97 6.89 -19.71
N HIS A 101 -16.75 5.69 -20.25
CA HIS A 101 -15.64 5.45 -21.18
C HIS A 101 -15.76 6.31 -22.45
N ALA A 102 -16.98 6.49 -22.98
CA ALA A 102 -17.22 7.36 -24.13
C ALA A 102 -17.03 8.85 -23.80
N LEU A 103 -17.42 9.29 -22.60
CA LEU A 103 -17.17 10.65 -22.08
C LEU A 103 -15.66 10.93 -21.96
N PHE A 104 -14.90 9.96 -21.44
CA PHE A 104 -13.46 10.07 -21.31
C PHE A 104 -12.77 10.23 -22.68
N ILE A 105 -13.17 9.41 -23.67
CA ILE A 105 -12.65 9.51 -25.04
C ILE A 105 -13.01 10.86 -25.69
N SER A 106 -14.25 11.33 -25.54
CA SER A 106 -14.68 12.62 -26.12
C SER A 106 -13.91 13.80 -25.53
N THR A 107 -13.66 13.78 -24.21
CA THR A 107 -12.89 14.81 -23.51
C THR A 107 -11.43 14.86 -23.99
N MET A 108 -10.79 13.70 -24.17
CA MET A 108 -9.43 13.60 -24.72
C MET A 108 -9.34 14.16 -26.14
N GLN A 109 -10.34 13.89 -27.00
CA GLN A 109 -10.37 14.40 -28.38
C GLN A 109 -10.55 15.93 -28.47
N SER A 110 -11.15 16.57 -27.46
CA SER A 110 -11.36 18.03 -27.45
C SER A 110 -10.09 18.82 -27.11
N ILE A 111 -9.18 18.24 -26.31
CA ILE A 111 -7.93 18.86 -25.85
C ILE A 111 -6.93 18.97 -27.02
N ASP A 112 -6.88 17.96 -27.90
CA ASP A 112 -5.97 17.91 -29.05
C ASP A 112 -6.30 18.95 -30.15
N SER A 113 -7.53 19.45 -30.22
CA SER A 113 -7.96 20.44 -31.22
C SER A 113 -7.58 21.90 -30.91
N SER A 114 -7.03 22.20 -29.72
CA SER A 114 -6.74 23.59 -29.30
C SER A 114 -5.32 24.08 -29.63
N SER A 115 -4.47 23.24 -30.23
CA SER A 115 -3.11 23.61 -30.63
C SER A 115 -2.77 23.14 -32.03
N ALA A 116 -2.95 24.00 -33.03
CA ALA A 116 -2.32 23.80 -34.34
C ALA A 116 -2.16 25.11 -35.13
N SER A 117 -0.91 25.49 -35.39
CA SER A 117 -0.51 26.11 -36.65
C SER A 117 0.77 25.45 -37.20
N VAL A 118 0.58 24.48 -38.12
CA VAL A 118 1.36 24.18 -39.36
C VAL A 118 2.82 23.62 -39.22
N PRO A 119 3.32 22.67 -40.07
CA PRO A 119 2.68 21.52 -40.71
C PRO A 119 3.49 20.19 -40.66
N THR A 120 2.76 19.09 -40.84
CA THR A 120 3.13 17.79 -41.47
C THR A 120 4.55 17.23 -41.31
N ASN A 121 4.67 16.21 -40.47
CA ASN A 121 5.06 14.86 -40.90
C ASN A 121 4.50 13.82 -39.90
N LYS A 122 3.67 12.90 -40.40
CA LYS A 122 3.07 11.80 -39.63
C LYS A 122 4.15 10.90 -39.02
N PRO A 123 3.94 10.44 -37.78
CA PRO A 123 3.63 9.03 -37.57
C PRO A 123 2.34 8.86 -36.75
N GLU A 124 1.70 7.71 -36.92
CA GLU A 124 0.38 7.36 -36.36
C GLU A 124 0.34 7.44 -34.83
N ASP A 125 -0.46 8.37 -34.29
CA ASP A 125 -0.74 8.45 -32.85
C ASP A 125 -1.95 7.58 -32.49
N THR A 126 -1.66 6.42 -31.91
CA THR A 126 -2.62 5.63 -31.13
C THR A 126 -2.53 6.09 -29.67
N PRO A 127 -3.66 6.31 -28.97
CA PRO A 127 -3.65 6.82 -27.59
C PRO A 127 -2.81 5.92 -26.67
N ALA A 128 -1.98 6.52 -25.82
CA ALA A 128 -0.92 5.86 -25.04
C ALA A 128 -1.41 4.64 -24.22
N SER A 129 -2.65 4.66 -23.71
CA SER A 129 -3.23 3.51 -22.98
C SER A 129 -3.44 2.26 -23.85
N ASN A 130 -3.76 2.43 -25.14
CA ASN A 130 -3.93 1.30 -26.06
C ASN A 130 -2.59 0.76 -26.57
N ARG A 131 -1.54 1.60 -26.59
CA ARG A 131 -0.16 1.17 -26.91
C ARG A 131 0.45 0.32 -25.80
N ILE A 132 0.21 0.70 -24.54
CA ILE A 132 0.67 -0.04 -23.35
C ILE A 132 0.13 -1.47 -23.38
N GLN A 133 -1.17 -1.58 -23.62
CA GLN A 133 -1.86 -2.86 -23.66
C GLN A 133 -1.39 -3.77 -24.80
N GLY A 134 -1.30 -3.23 -26.02
CA GLY A 134 -0.83 -3.99 -27.17
C GLY A 134 0.63 -4.47 -27.06
N ARG A 135 1.49 -3.76 -26.31
CA ARG A 135 2.90 -4.14 -26.12
C ARG A 135 3.09 -5.19 -25.05
N LEU A 136 2.41 -5.08 -23.92
CA LEU A 136 2.45 -6.14 -22.92
C LEU A 136 1.84 -7.43 -23.46
N GLU A 137 0.72 -7.34 -24.21
CA GLU A 137 0.14 -8.48 -24.92
C GLU A 137 1.14 -9.13 -25.89
N LYS A 138 1.97 -8.33 -26.57
CA LYS A 138 3.04 -8.84 -27.42
C LYS A 138 4.09 -9.61 -26.60
N TRP A 139 4.56 -9.09 -25.47
CA TRP A 139 5.54 -9.80 -24.63
C TRP A 139 4.95 -11.05 -23.98
N LEU A 140 3.67 -11.04 -23.59
CA LEU A 140 2.97 -12.22 -23.09
C LEU A 140 2.87 -13.32 -24.16
N LYS A 141 2.72 -12.96 -25.45
CA LYS A 141 2.73 -13.91 -26.58
C LYS A 141 4.10 -14.53 -26.85
N GLU A 142 5.19 -13.81 -26.58
CA GLU A 142 6.56 -14.33 -26.72
C GLU A 142 6.89 -15.37 -25.64
N GLY A 143 6.17 -15.35 -24.52
CA GLY A 143 6.30 -16.31 -23.44
C GLY A 143 5.92 -15.68 -22.10
N LYS A 144 5.18 -16.43 -21.29
CA LYS A 144 4.71 -15.98 -19.98
C LYS A 144 4.97 -17.02 -18.90
N VAL A 145 5.15 -16.52 -17.69
CA VAL A 145 5.15 -17.32 -16.46
C VAL A 145 3.87 -16.96 -15.72
N GLU A 146 3.02 -17.96 -15.50
CA GLU A 146 1.87 -17.81 -14.58
C GLU A 146 2.39 -17.96 -13.15
N LEU A 147 2.19 -16.93 -12.35
CA LEU A 147 2.61 -16.87 -10.96
C LEU A 147 1.39 -16.69 -10.07
N LYS A 148 1.27 -17.52 -9.05
CA LYS A 148 0.36 -17.28 -7.94
C LYS A 148 1.13 -16.57 -6.84
N VAL A 149 0.79 -15.32 -6.57
CA VAL A 149 1.54 -14.45 -5.67
C VAL A 149 0.74 -14.17 -4.42
N THR A 150 1.30 -14.46 -3.25
CA THR A 150 0.74 -14.02 -1.96
C THR A 150 1.66 -12.99 -1.34
N ARG A 151 1.15 -11.81 -1.01
CA ARG A 151 1.91 -10.82 -0.22
C ARG A 151 1.54 -10.99 1.25
N ILE A 152 2.53 -11.14 2.13
CA ILE A 152 2.30 -11.34 3.57
C ILE A 152 2.96 -10.24 4.37
N ASN A 153 2.16 -9.54 5.18
CA ASN A 153 2.62 -8.51 6.11
C ASN A 153 2.57 -9.04 7.54
N MET A 154 3.69 -8.98 8.25
CA MET A 154 3.75 -9.34 9.67
C MET A 154 3.51 -8.11 10.55
N HIS A 155 2.51 -8.22 11.42
CA HIS A 155 2.13 -7.21 12.41
C HIS A 155 2.28 -7.77 13.82
N GLY A 156 2.44 -6.89 14.82
CA GLY A 156 2.50 -7.31 16.23
C GLY A 156 3.48 -6.51 17.07
N ALA A 157 3.31 -6.56 18.39
CA ALA A 157 4.18 -5.86 19.33
C ALA A 157 5.65 -6.31 19.23
N PRO A 158 6.62 -5.50 19.71
CA PRO A 158 7.99 -5.96 19.88
C PRO A 158 8.03 -7.19 20.80
N GLY A 159 8.84 -8.19 20.43
CA GLY A 159 8.95 -9.44 21.20
C GLY A 159 7.76 -10.40 21.09
N ALA A 160 6.73 -10.09 20.28
CA ALA A 160 5.59 -10.98 20.04
C ALA A 160 5.94 -12.26 19.25
N GLY A 161 7.14 -12.35 18.68
CA GLY A 161 7.62 -13.55 17.96
C GLY A 161 7.44 -13.52 16.43
N LYS A 162 7.30 -12.34 15.81
CA LYS A 162 7.18 -12.17 14.34
C LYS A 162 8.31 -12.87 13.58
N THR A 163 9.56 -12.48 13.84
CA THR A 163 10.73 -13.06 13.18
C THR A 163 10.89 -14.55 13.49
N CYS A 164 10.63 -15.00 14.73
CA CYS A 164 10.64 -16.43 15.05
C CYS A 164 9.56 -17.22 14.26
N SER A 165 8.42 -16.60 13.98
CA SER A 165 7.35 -17.19 13.17
C SER A 165 7.77 -17.32 11.70
N LEU A 166 8.46 -16.31 11.14
CA LEU A 166 9.04 -16.40 9.79
C LEU A 166 10.05 -17.56 9.69
N HIS A 167 10.92 -17.71 10.69
CA HIS A 167 11.86 -18.84 10.75
C HIS A 167 11.14 -20.19 10.87
N LEU A 168 9.98 -20.25 11.54
CA LEU A 168 9.18 -21.48 11.60
C LEU A 168 8.54 -21.81 10.26
N LEU A 169 7.99 -20.82 9.56
CA LEU A 169 7.43 -20.99 8.21
C LEU A 169 8.46 -21.56 7.24
N LEU A 170 9.71 -21.11 7.34
CA LEU A 170 10.83 -21.58 6.52
C LEU A 170 11.51 -22.85 7.05
N ASN A 171 11.03 -23.39 8.17
CA ASN A 171 11.66 -24.49 8.91
C ASN A 171 13.17 -24.25 9.24
N GLU A 172 13.57 -22.99 9.34
CA GLU A 172 14.92 -22.56 9.71
C GLU A 172 15.12 -22.61 11.22
N PRO A 173 16.35 -22.68 11.76
CA PRO A 173 16.56 -22.59 13.20
C PRO A 173 16.01 -21.26 13.75
N PRO A 174 15.46 -21.23 15.00
CA PRO A 174 15.11 -19.97 15.62
C PRO A 174 16.36 -19.08 15.73
N PRO A 175 16.22 -17.75 15.59
CA PRO A 175 17.36 -16.85 15.59
C PRO A 175 18.14 -16.92 16.90
N ALA A 176 19.48 -16.92 16.81
CA ALA A 176 20.38 -17.06 17.96
C ALA A 176 20.39 -15.83 18.88
N SER A 177 19.92 -14.68 18.40
CA SER A 177 19.72 -13.46 19.19
C SER A 177 18.24 -13.07 19.19
N THR A 178 17.76 -12.60 20.35
CA THR A 178 16.41 -12.05 20.54
C THR A 178 16.36 -10.54 20.46
N ASP A 179 17.42 -9.92 19.92
CA ASP A 179 17.38 -8.52 19.54
C ASP A 179 16.03 -8.25 18.88
N SER A 180 15.17 -7.39 19.50
CA SER A 180 14.13 -6.63 18.78
C SER A 180 14.76 -6.35 17.46
N THR A 181 14.23 -6.95 16.40
CA THR A 181 14.79 -6.92 15.06
C THR A 181 15.38 -5.53 14.91
N PRO A 182 16.72 -5.37 15.12
CA PRO A 182 17.27 -4.09 14.80
C PRO A 182 16.95 -4.03 13.33
N ILE A 183 16.72 -2.86 12.81
CA ILE A 183 16.51 -2.76 11.38
C ILE A 183 17.74 -3.33 10.61
N ALA A 184 18.83 -3.64 11.32
CA ALA A 184 19.92 -4.55 10.96
C ALA A 184 19.59 -6.05 10.71
N CYS A 185 18.34 -6.52 10.78
CA CYS A 185 17.88 -7.75 10.10
C CYS A 185 16.67 -7.42 9.24
N ARG A 186 16.91 -7.31 7.92
CA ARG A 186 15.97 -7.11 6.81
C ARG A 186 14.56 -6.61 7.24
N ALA A 187 14.41 -5.30 7.48
CA ALA A 187 13.12 -4.67 7.84
C ALA A 187 12.01 -4.86 6.78
N VAL A 188 12.40 -5.25 5.56
CA VAL A 188 11.59 -6.02 4.63
C VAL A 188 12.54 -6.98 3.95
N GLN A 189 12.55 -8.25 4.37
CA GLN A 189 12.95 -9.26 3.42
C GLN A 189 11.74 -9.58 2.59
N ALA A 190 11.67 -8.97 1.40
CA ALA A 190 10.87 -9.55 0.35
C ALA A 190 11.51 -10.89 -0.02
N THR A 191 11.25 -11.88 0.83
CA THR A 191 11.67 -13.25 0.64
C THR A 191 10.70 -13.74 -0.37
N LYS A 192 11.22 -14.00 -1.56
CA LYS A 192 10.51 -14.80 -2.52
C LYS A 192 10.56 -16.23 -2.00
N ILE A 193 9.41 -16.82 -1.76
CA ILE A 193 9.29 -18.18 -1.22
C ILE A 193 8.56 -19.03 -2.24
N SER A 194 9.09 -20.20 -2.53
CA SER A 194 8.40 -21.21 -3.33
C SER A 194 7.66 -22.16 -2.38
N ILE A 195 6.42 -22.49 -2.71
CA ILE A 195 5.60 -23.47 -1.97
C ILE A 195 5.58 -24.80 -2.73
N ASP A 196 6.19 -25.86 -2.19
CA ASP A 196 6.12 -27.19 -2.81
C ASP A 196 4.71 -27.83 -2.68
N ASP A 197 4.50 -28.98 -3.33
CA ASP A 197 3.23 -29.73 -3.28
C ASP A 197 2.83 -30.19 -1.87
N LYS A 198 3.73 -30.09 -0.88
CA LYS A 198 3.53 -30.46 0.52
C LYS A 198 3.38 -29.23 1.44
N ASN A 199 3.16 -28.04 0.87
CA ASN A 199 3.13 -26.77 1.61
C ASN A 199 4.41 -26.48 2.38
N LYS A 200 5.57 -27.00 1.96
CA LYS A 200 6.87 -26.60 2.49
C LYS A 200 7.36 -25.37 1.77
N TRP A 201 7.88 -24.44 2.55
CA TRP A 201 8.23 -23.10 2.10
C TRP A 201 9.74 -22.95 2.10
N GLU A 202 10.30 -22.60 0.95
CA GLU A 202 11.74 -22.48 0.76
C GLU A 202 12.11 -21.10 0.21
N ARG A 203 13.22 -20.53 0.68
CA ARG A 203 13.73 -19.26 0.16
C ARG A 203 14.18 -19.44 -1.27
N VAL A 204 13.76 -18.52 -2.14
CA VAL A 204 14.14 -18.47 -3.55
C VAL A 204 15.32 -17.52 -3.72
N GLU A 205 16.46 -18.04 -4.16
CA GLU A 205 17.62 -17.25 -4.53
C GLU A 205 17.61 -16.92 -6.03
N ILE A 206 18.44 -15.95 -6.44
CA ILE A 206 18.54 -15.53 -7.86
C ILE A 206 18.85 -16.72 -8.79
N LYS A 207 19.65 -17.69 -8.32
CA LYS A 207 20.01 -18.89 -9.09
C LYS A 207 18.79 -19.77 -9.37
N ASP A 208 17.88 -19.88 -8.42
CA ASP A 208 16.68 -20.71 -8.56
C ASP A 208 15.72 -20.09 -9.59
N LEU A 209 15.66 -18.76 -9.66
CA LEU A 209 14.91 -18.03 -10.68
C LEU A 209 15.43 -18.23 -12.09
N LEU A 210 16.75 -18.30 -12.24
CA LEU A 210 17.40 -18.60 -13.52
C LEU A 210 17.09 -20.03 -13.97
N ASN A 211 17.13 -20.99 -13.04
CA ASN A 211 16.77 -22.37 -13.31
C ASN A 211 15.28 -22.50 -13.70
N GLN A 212 14.39 -21.77 -13.04
CA GLN A 212 12.96 -21.75 -13.38
C GLN A 212 12.72 -21.15 -14.77
N LEU A 213 13.39 -20.03 -15.10
CA LEU A 213 13.35 -19.45 -16.44
C LEU A 213 13.79 -20.46 -17.51
N ALA A 214 14.90 -21.16 -17.27
CA ALA A 214 15.37 -22.21 -18.17
C ALA A 214 14.34 -23.35 -18.33
N SER A 215 13.70 -23.78 -17.24
CA SER A 215 12.65 -24.80 -17.29
C SER A 215 11.44 -24.38 -18.13
N HIS A 216 10.94 -23.14 -17.96
CA HIS A 216 9.79 -22.66 -18.73
C HIS A 216 10.11 -22.50 -20.22
N LEU A 217 11.34 -22.10 -20.55
CA LEU A 217 11.80 -22.04 -21.94
C LEU A 217 11.94 -23.42 -22.57
N ALA A 218 12.25 -24.46 -21.79
CA ALA A 218 12.28 -25.85 -22.25
C ALA A 218 10.87 -26.47 -22.43
N GLU A 219 9.88 -26.03 -21.65
CA GLU A 219 8.50 -26.56 -21.66
C GLU A 219 7.56 -25.88 -22.68
N ALA A 220 7.99 -24.79 -23.33
CA ALA A 220 7.16 -24.09 -24.33
C ALA A 220 6.87 -25.00 -25.55
N PRO A 221 5.60 -25.14 -25.98
CA PRO A 221 5.23 -26.12 -26.99
C PRO A 221 5.78 -25.76 -28.37
N ALA A 222 6.54 -26.68 -28.97
CA ALA A 222 6.82 -26.68 -30.39
C ALA A 222 5.54 -27.04 -31.16
N SER A 223 4.72 -26.06 -31.50
CA SER A 223 3.57 -26.30 -32.38
C SER A 223 3.28 -25.13 -33.33
N SER A 224 3.31 -25.49 -34.62
CA SER A 224 2.88 -24.81 -35.86
C SER A 224 3.65 -23.57 -36.33
N ASP A 225 4.62 -23.84 -37.21
CA ASP A 225 5.06 -23.11 -38.42
C ASP A 225 5.47 -21.63 -38.40
N ASP A 226 5.34 -20.91 -37.29
CA ASP A 226 5.99 -19.58 -37.11
C ASP A 226 6.92 -19.53 -35.88
N VAL A 227 7.16 -20.68 -35.24
CA VAL A 227 7.83 -20.78 -33.91
C VAL A 227 9.30 -21.21 -33.98
N SER A 228 9.86 -21.40 -35.19
CA SER A 228 11.32 -21.47 -35.38
C SER A 228 12.04 -20.19 -34.93
N ASP A 229 11.30 -19.14 -34.59
CA ASP A 229 11.81 -17.81 -34.31
C ASP A 229 11.90 -17.50 -32.80
N CYS A 230 11.35 -18.29 -31.87
CA CYS A 230 11.29 -17.88 -30.45
C CYS A 230 12.55 -18.24 -29.63
N SER A 231 13.09 -19.46 -29.80
CA SER A 231 14.41 -19.82 -29.28
C SER A 231 15.52 -19.08 -30.01
N ASP A 232 15.33 -18.89 -31.32
CA ASP A 232 16.35 -18.37 -32.22
C ASP A 232 16.40 -16.84 -32.22
N LYS A 233 15.28 -16.13 -32.02
CA LYS A 233 15.33 -14.66 -31.85
C LYS A 233 16.01 -14.25 -30.55
N LEU A 234 15.93 -14.98 -29.44
CA LEU A 234 16.71 -14.61 -28.26
C LEU A 234 18.19 -15.00 -28.35
N LEU A 235 18.57 -15.91 -29.27
CA LEU A 235 19.89 -16.56 -29.27
C LEU A 235 20.72 -16.50 -30.57
N LEU A 236 20.21 -16.08 -31.74
CA LEU A 236 20.90 -16.25 -33.04
C LEU A 236 21.22 -15.00 -33.87
N GLU A 237 21.26 -13.79 -33.30
CA GLU A 237 21.98 -12.69 -33.98
C GLU A 237 23.03 -12.04 -33.06
N GLU A 238 24.24 -11.87 -33.60
CA GLU A 238 25.43 -11.47 -32.85
C GLU A 238 25.16 -10.24 -31.94
N PRO A 239 25.54 -10.31 -30.65
CA PRO A 239 25.26 -9.24 -29.71
C PRO A 239 25.97 -7.95 -30.14
N PRO A 240 25.32 -6.78 -30.06
CA PRO A 240 26.00 -5.51 -30.29
C PRO A 240 27.13 -5.37 -29.25
N LYS A 241 28.33 -5.03 -29.73
CA LYS A 241 29.54 -4.91 -28.91
C LYS A 241 29.33 -3.93 -27.72
N LYS A 242 29.06 -4.44 -26.49
CA LYS A 242 29.66 -4.02 -25.19
C LYS A 242 29.03 -4.63 -23.90
N LYS A 243 29.95 -4.89 -22.96
CA LYS A 243 29.94 -5.26 -21.51
C LYS A 243 29.50 -6.68 -21.05
N PRO A 244 30.13 -7.24 -19.99
CA PRO A 244 30.27 -8.69 -19.78
C PRO A 244 29.12 -9.37 -19.00
N THR A 245 28.29 -8.60 -18.30
CA THR A 245 27.29 -9.12 -17.34
C THR A 245 26.09 -9.79 -18.02
N ASP A 246 25.69 -9.30 -19.18
CA ASP A 246 24.39 -9.63 -19.80
C ASP A 246 24.46 -10.90 -20.64
N ILE A 247 25.63 -11.15 -21.23
CA ILE A 247 26.01 -12.43 -21.81
C ILE A 247 25.96 -13.53 -20.74
N GLU A 248 26.18 -13.21 -19.47
CA GLU A 248 26.27 -14.19 -18.38
C GLU A 248 24.90 -14.73 -17.96
N VAL A 249 23.86 -13.88 -17.83
CA VAL A 249 22.49 -14.32 -17.49
C VAL A 249 21.91 -15.19 -18.60
N MET A 250 21.99 -14.72 -19.85
CA MET A 250 21.49 -15.48 -20.99
C MET A 250 22.32 -16.74 -21.22
N LYS A 251 23.65 -16.71 -21.08
CA LYS A 251 24.47 -17.93 -21.13
C LYS A 251 24.17 -18.89 -19.99
N GLU A 252 23.89 -18.42 -18.79
CA GLU A 252 23.52 -19.31 -17.68
C GLU A 252 22.17 -19.99 -17.95
N ILE A 253 21.21 -19.26 -18.53
CA ILE A 253 19.94 -19.84 -18.99
C ILE A 253 20.21 -20.86 -20.11
N SER A 254 21.02 -20.53 -21.11
CA SER A 254 21.42 -21.46 -22.20
C SER A 254 22.17 -22.68 -21.68
N ASN A 255 23.12 -22.51 -20.75
CA ASN A 255 23.86 -23.61 -20.13
C ASN A 255 22.93 -24.49 -19.28
N ALA A 256 21.96 -23.90 -18.57
CA ALA A 256 20.97 -24.67 -17.83
C ALA A 256 20.06 -25.48 -18.77
N LEU A 257 19.68 -24.92 -19.92
CA LEU A 257 18.98 -25.61 -20.99
C LEU A 257 19.81 -26.77 -21.58
N GLU A 258 21.10 -26.55 -21.86
CA GLU A 258 22.02 -27.56 -22.41
C GLU A 258 22.32 -28.70 -21.44
N THR A 259 22.42 -28.40 -20.13
CA THR A 259 22.76 -29.40 -19.11
C THR A 259 21.57 -30.22 -18.62
N GLY A 260 20.33 -29.83 -18.97
CA GLY A 260 19.11 -30.54 -18.62
C GLY A 260 18.82 -30.64 -17.12
N LYS A 261 19.56 -29.90 -16.28
CA LYS A 261 19.40 -29.90 -14.82
C LYS A 261 18.41 -28.81 -14.42
N PHE A 262 17.13 -29.12 -14.52
CA PHE A 262 16.08 -28.21 -14.08
C PHE A 262 15.63 -28.55 -12.66
N GLN A 263 15.71 -27.59 -11.75
CA GLN A 263 14.94 -27.63 -10.51
C GLN A 263 13.69 -26.80 -10.74
N LYS A 264 12.54 -27.46 -10.84
CA LYS A 264 11.26 -26.80 -11.06
C LYS A 264 10.79 -26.18 -9.75
N LEU A 265 10.90 -24.86 -9.64
CA LEU A 265 10.25 -24.12 -8.57
C LEU A 265 8.73 -24.16 -8.77
N SER A 266 8.00 -24.04 -7.67
CA SER A 266 6.55 -23.88 -7.72
C SER A 266 6.18 -22.55 -8.37
N THR A 267 5.02 -22.53 -9.02
CA THR A 267 4.38 -21.30 -9.50
C THR A 267 3.75 -20.49 -8.36
N ASN A 268 3.67 -21.07 -7.15
CA ASN A 268 3.17 -20.41 -5.95
C ASN A 268 4.31 -19.68 -5.23
N TRP A 269 4.29 -18.36 -5.32
CA TRP A 269 5.26 -17.45 -4.73
C TRP A 269 4.66 -16.67 -3.57
N VAL A 270 5.41 -16.55 -2.49
CA VAL A 270 5.07 -15.65 -1.37
C VAL A 270 6.10 -14.55 -1.28
N TYR A 271 5.66 -13.30 -1.09
CA TYR A 271 6.49 -12.15 -0.73
C TYR A 271 6.21 -11.76 0.71
N PHE A 272 7.21 -11.93 1.57
CA PHE A 272 7.10 -11.52 2.96
C PHE A 272 7.52 -10.06 3.19
N ILE A 273 6.86 -9.40 4.13
CA ILE A 273 7.19 -8.07 4.63
C ILE A 273 7.16 -8.17 6.17
N ASP A 274 8.33 -8.40 6.78
CA ASP A 274 8.48 -8.46 8.25
C ASP A 274 8.71 -7.06 8.82
N SER A 275 7.62 -6.38 9.22
CA SER A 275 7.73 -5.03 9.78
C SER A 275 8.25 -5.04 11.22
N GLY A 276 9.08 -4.05 11.56
CA GLY A 276 9.52 -3.86 12.94
C GLY A 276 8.32 -3.62 13.88
N GLY A 277 8.36 -4.17 15.09
CA GLY A 277 7.23 -4.06 16.04
C GLY A 277 7.00 -2.65 16.64
N GLN A 278 7.80 -1.65 16.25
CA GLN A 278 7.71 -0.30 16.79
C GLN A 278 6.56 0.46 16.13
N GLN A 279 5.94 1.36 16.90
CA GLN A 279 4.77 2.12 16.46
C GLN A 279 5.01 2.90 15.17
N ALA A 280 6.18 3.55 15.04
CA ALA A 280 6.55 4.28 13.84
C ALA A 280 6.59 3.41 12.56
N TYR A 281 6.97 2.13 12.63
CA TYR A 281 6.94 1.27 11.43
C TYR A 281 5.55 0.83 11.07
N ARG A 282 4.67 0.61 12.06
CA ARG A 282 3.26 0.34 11.80
C ARG A 282 2.62 1.49 11.02
N GLU A 283 3.04 2.71 11.31
CA GLU A 283 2.57 3.91 10.63
C GLU A 283 3.15 4.13 9.23
N LEU A 284 4.35 3.63 8.98
CA LEU A 284 5.02 3.75 7.69
C LEU A 284 4.72 2.57 6.76
N LEU A 285 4.31 1.42 7.30
CA LEU A 285 4.10 0.17 6.57
C LEU A 285 3.06 0.29 5.44
N PRO A 286 1.90 0.95 5.63
CA PRO A 286 0.91 1.12 4.56
C PRO A 286 1.46 1.77 3.28
N LEU A 287 2.52 2.57 3.38
CA LEU A 287 3.17 3.21 2.23
C LEU A 287 3.97 2.25 1.35
N PHE A 288 4.31 1.07 1.86
CA PHE A 288 5.14 0.07 1.19
C PHE A 288 4.40 -1.25 0.91
N THR A 289 3.21 -1.43 1.49
CA THR A 289 2.35 -2.60 1.26
C THR A 289 1.41 -2.31 0.09
N ARG A 290 1.75 -2.80 -1.11
CA ARG A 290 0.88 -2.74 -2.30
C ARG A 290 -0.21 -3.83 -2.24
N ALA A 291 -1.26 -3.66 -3.05
CA ALA A 291 -2.53 -4.39 -3.04
C ALA A 291 -2.49 -5.90 -2.71
N ALA A 292 -3.59 -6.31 -2.06
CA ALA A 292 -3.98 -7.65 -1.60
C ALA A 292 -2.88 -8.43 -0.88
N ALA A 293 -2.91 -8.33 0.45
CA ALA A 293 -1.97 -9.00 1.33
C ALA A 293 -2.70 -9.78 2.43
N LEU A 294 -2.16 -10.94 2.78
CA LEU A 294 -2.42 -11.57 4.07
C LEU A 294 -1.72 -10.76 5.15
N ASN A 295 -2.46 -10.33 6.16
CA ASN A 295 -1.90 -9.66 7.33
C ASN A 295 -1.85 -10.67 8.48
N ILE A 296 -0.65 -11.13 8.83
CA ILE A 296 -0.44 -12.00 9.99
C ILE A 296 -0.23 -11.11 11.21
N ILE A 297 -1.18 -11.14 12.15
CA ILE A 297 -1.10 -10.39 13.41
C ILE A 297 -0.57 -11.33 14.48
N THR A 298 0.69 -11.15 14.85
CA THR A 298 1.35 -11.95 15.88
C THR A 298 1.07 -11.38 17.27
N ILE A 299 0.55 -12.23 18.17
CA ILE A 299 0.31 -11.91 19.58
C ILE A 299 1.08 -12.88 20.50
N ASP A 300 1.58 -12.35 21.61
CA ASP A 300 2.18 -13.16 22.68
C ASP A 300 1.08 -13.69 23.60
N LEU A 301 0.82 -15.00 23.58
CA LEU A 301 -0.24 -15.63 24.36
C LEU A 301 0.01 -15.60 25.88
N THR A 302 1.25 -15.30 26.30
CA THR A 302 1.55 -15.15 27.74
C THR A 302 0.95 -13.87 28.31
N LYS A 303 0.67 -12.87 27.47
CA LYS A 303 0.12 -11.56 27.87
C LYS A 303 -1.39 -11.50 27.69
N GLY A 304 -2.08 -10.74 28.54
CA GLY A 304 -3.51 -10.50 28.38
C GLY A 304 -3.82 -9.75 27.07
N LEU A 305 -5.00 -9.96 26.48
CA LEU A 305 -5.40 -9.24 25.25
C LEU A 305 -5.45 -7.72 25.46
N ASP A 306 -5.89 -7.31 26.65
CA ASP A 306 -6.02 -5.91 27.07
C ASP A 306 -4.80 -5.43 27.88
N GLU A 307 -3.81 -6.31 28.08
CA GLU A 307 -2.55 -5.95 28.72
C GLU A 307 -1.77 -5.00 27.84
N LYS A 308 -1.37 -3.90 28.44
CA LYS A 308 -0.62 -2.83 27.82
C LYS A 308 0.79 -3.27 27.46
N CYS A 309 1.11 -3.30 26.16
CA CYS A 309 2.41 -3.72 25.65
C CYS A 309 3.51 -2.74 26.09
N LYS A 310 4.66 -3.30 26.49
CA LYS A 310 5.90 -2.54 26.71
C LYS A 310 6.70 -2.56 25.42
N PHE A 311 6.97 -1.39 24.86
CA PHE A 311 7.83 -1.26 23.68
C PHE A 311 9.29 -1.24 24.10
N GLN A 312 10.10 -2.05 23.44
CA GLN A 312 11.52 -2.18 23.72
C GLN A 312 12.28 -2.12 22.40
N TYR A 313 13.32 -1.31 22.39
CA TYR A 313 14.30 -1.26 21.33
C TYR A 313 15.46 -2.17 21.71
N HIS A 314 15.94 -3.04 20.83
CA HIS A 314 17.11 -3.87 21.10
C HIS A 314 18.13 -3.68 19.99
N ILE A 315 19.41 -3.61 20.39
CA ILE A 315 20.56 -3.62 19.49
C ILE A 315 21.64 -4.45 20.17
N ASP A 316 22.29 -5.34 19.42
CA ASP A 316 23.52 -6.03 19.86
C ASP A 316 23.35 -6.76 21.20
N GLN A 317 22.22 -7.42 21.40
CA GLN A 317 21.75 -8.13 22.59
C GLN A 317 21.41 -7.23 23.79
N HIS A 318 21.35 -5.91 23.61
CA HIS A 318 21.04 -4.95 24.68
C HIS A 318 19.61 -4.40 24.53
N MET A 319 18.88 -4.37 25.64
CA MET A 319 17.50 -3.89 25.72
C MET A 319 17.43 -2.43 26.17
N TYR A 320 16.70 -1.61 25.43
CA TYR A 320 16.42 -0.21 25.72
C TYR A 320 14.90 -0.01 25.80
N PRO A 321 14.35 0.35 26.98
CA PRO A 321 12.92 0.65 27.08
C PRO A 321 12.60 1.90 26.27
N ILE A 322 11.52 1.85 25.48
CA ILE A 322 10.91 3.05 24.91
C ILE A 322 9.88 3.51 25.92
N ASP A 323 10.19 4.60 26.63
CA ASP A 323 9.33 5.18 27.66
C ASP A 323 8.25 6.03 26.98
N THR A 324 7.24 5.36 26.43
CA THR A 324 6.04 5.99 25.84
C THR A 324 4.80 5.52 26.57
N ASP A 325 4.00 6.47 27.06
CA ASP A 325 2.79 6.21 27.84
C ASP A 325 1.61 5.65 27.02
N LEU A 326 1.66 5.76 25.68
CA LEU A 326 0.73 5.06 24.79
C LEU A 326 1.05 3.57 24.74
N LYS A 327 0.45 2.84 25.65
CA LYS A 327 0.51 1.40 25.65
C LYS A 327 -0.64 0.87 24.79
N TYR A 328 -0.33 0.32 23.63
CA TYR A 328 -1.28 -0.49 22.87
C TYR A 328 -1.38 -1.87 23.51
N SER A 329 -2.57 -2.42 23.65
CA SER A 329 -2.75 -3.83 23.98
C SER A 329 -2.69 -4.71 22.72
N ASN A 330 -2.64 -6.03 22.89
CA ASN A 330 -2.76 -6.95 21.76
C ASN A 330 -4.09 -6.72 21.01
N ARG A 331 -5.19 -6.46 21.75
CA ARG A 331 -6.47 -6.08 21.17
C ARG A 331 -6.35 -4.79 20.37
N ASP A 332 -5.69 -3.77 20.93
CA ASP A 332 -5.54 -2.49 20.23
C ASP A 332 -4.77 -2.65 18.90
N ILE A 333 -3.76 -3.53 18.87
CA ILE A 333 -3.02 -3.87 17.65
C ILE A 333 -3.91 -4.58 16.63
N ILE A 334 -4.71 -5.55 17.07
CA ILE A 334 -5.65 -6.28 16.20
C ILE A 334 -6.65 -5.29 15.57
N CYS A 335 -7.33 -4.50 16.40
CA CYS A 335 -8.34 -3.54 15.95
C CYS A 335 -7.75 -2.53 14.96
N SER A 336 -6.63 -1.87 15.29
CA SER A 336 -6.03 -0.87 14.41
C SER A 336 -5.49 -1.45 13.10
N THR A 337 -5.01 -2.69 13.11
CA THR A 337 -4.56 -3.37 11.87
C THR A 337 -5.73 -3.69 10.95
N ILE A 338 -6.83 -4.21 11.51
CA ILE A 338 -8.06 -4.48 10.75
C ILE A 338 -8.70 -3.15 10.29
N SER A 339 -8.69 -2.09 11.11
CA SER A 339 -9.29 -0.79 10.77
C SER A 339 -8.53 -0.07 9.64
N SER A 340 -7.22 -0.31 9.53
CA SER A 340 -6.40 0.30 8.47
C SER A 340 -6.78 -0.17 7.08
N GLU A 341 -7.45 -1.32 6.98
CA GLU A 341 -7.95 -1.91 5.75
C GLU A 341 -9.07 -1.13 5.09
N ALA A 342 -9.94 -0.51 5.89
CA ALA A 342 -10.95 0.39 5.36
C ALA A 342 -10.29 1.51 4.53
N MET A 343 -8.99 1.78 4.77
CA MET A 343 -8.20 2.72 3.99
C MET A 343 -7.54 2.18 2.73
N LEU A 344 -7.63 0.89 2.38
CA LEU A 344 -6.94 0.38 1.21
C LEU A 344 -7.95 0.17 0.08
N ASN A 345 -7.93 1.03 -0.94
CA ASN A 345 -8.64 0.76 -2.19
C ASN A 345 -7.94 -0.39 -2.90
N PRO A 346 -8.69 -1.37 -3.45
CA PRO A 346 -8.11 -2.35 -4.34
C PRO A 346 -7.47 -1.63 -5.52
N ILE A 347 -6.16 -1.81 -5.70
CA ILE A 347 -5.47 -1.35 -6.91
C ILE A 347 -5.86 -2.33 -8.01
N GLU A 348 -6.55 -1.85 -9.03
CA GLU A 348 -6.64 -2.59 -10.28
C GLU A 348 -5.25 -2.63 -10.90
N ILE A 349 -4.62 -3.81 -10.84
CA ILE A 349 -3.36 -4.06 -11.50
C ILE A 349 -3.72 -4.67 -12.86
N PRO A 350 -3.37 -4.00 -13.98
CA PRO A 350 -3.58 -4.57 -15.30
C PRO A 350 -2.99 -5.98 -15.40
N TYR A 351 -3.71 -6.91 -16.03
CA TYR A 351 -3.27 -8.30 -16.30
C TYR A 351 -3.12 -9.20 -15.06
N VAL A 352 -3.82 -8.86 -13.99
CA VAL A 352 -4.04 -9.73 -12.84
C VAL A 352 -5.49 -10.19 -12.87
N SER A 353 -5.73 -11.47 -13.15
CA SER A 353 -7.06 -12.00 -13.46
C SER A 353 -7.84 -12.52 -12.25
N ASP A 354 -7.15 -12.77 -11.13
CA ASP A 354 -7.73 -13.22 -9.86
C ASP A 354 -7.09 -12.42 -8.72
N MET A 355 -7.72 -11.33 -8.25
CA MET A 355 -7.32 -10.59 -7.06
C MET A 355 -8.31 -10.88 -5.93
N PRO A 356 -7.85 -11.08 -4.67
CA PRO A 356 -8.76 -11.11 -3.54
C PRO A 356 -9.55 -9.80 -3.43
N ASP A 357 -10.86 -9.90 -3.22
CA ASP A 357 -11.76 -8.74 -3.08
C ASP A 357 -11.37 -7.82 -1.90
N HIS A 358 -10.73 -8.39 -0.88
CA HIS A 358 -10.18 -7.68 0.28
C HIS A 358 -8.96 -8.43 0.85
N PRO A 359 -8.06 -7.74 1.57
CA PRO A 359 -7.03 -8.41 2.37
C PRO A 359 -7.66 -9.24 3.50
N HIS A 360 -6.91 -10.22 3.97
CA HIS A 360 -7.35 -11.12 5.04
C HIS A 360 -6.42 -11.04 6.24
N TYR A 361 -6.95 -11.41 7.41
CA TYR A 361 -6.27 -11.30 8.69
C TYR A 361 -6.12 -12.67 9.34
N PHE A 362 -4.87 -13.04 9.63
CA PHE A 362 -4.54 -14.28 10.32
C PHE A 362 -3.95 -13.95 11.68
N ILE A 363 -4.62 -14.34 12.77
CA ILE A 363 -4.15 -14.07 14.13
C ILE A 363 -3.27 -15.24 14.59
N LEU A 364 -1.97 -14.99 14.75
CA LEU A 364 -0.97 -15.98 15.15
C LEU A 364 -0.59 -15.77 16.62
N GLY A 365 -0.91 -16.74 17.46
CA GLY A 365 -0.56 -16.75 18.88
C GLY A 365 0.74 -17.49 19.14
N THR A 366 1.79 -16.81 19.59
CA THR A 366 3.08 -17.43 19.91
C THR A 366 3.17 -17.83 21.38
N ARG A 367 4.20 -18.62 21.71
CA ARG A 367 4.47 -19.13 23.07
C ARG A 367 3.37 -20.04 23.60
N LYS A 368 2.76 -20.85 22.72
CA LYS A 368 1.73 -21.83 23.06
C LYS A 368 2.17 -22.74 24.21
N GLU A 369 3.43 -23.12 24.24
CA GLU A 369 4.04 -24.00 25.25
C GLU A 369 3.99 -23.45 26.68
N LEU A 370 3.72 -22.15 26.85
CA LEU A 370 3.65 -21.48 28.16
C LEU A 370 2.20 -21.18 28.59
N VAL A 371 1.20 -21.64 27.85
CA VAL A 371 -0.20 -21.25 28.02
C VAL A 371 -1.10 -22.47 28.08
N THR A 372 -2.11 -22.43 28.96
CA THR A 372 -3.10 -23.51 29.08
C THR A 372 -4.22 -23.36 28.05
N ASP A 373 -4.89 -24.46 27.73
CA ASP A 373 -6.02 -24.47 26.79
C ASP A 373 -7.19 -23.60 27.28
N GLU A 374 -7.40 -23.48 28.60
CA GLU A 374 -8.44 -22.62 29.19
C GLU A 374 -8.17 -21.14 28.88
N LYS A 375 -6.93 -20.69 29.04
CA LYS A 375 -6.55 -19.30 28.75
C LYS A 375 -6.67 -18.99 27.26
N LEU A 376 -6.27 -19.93 26.39
CA LEU A 376 -6.45 -19.78 24.94
C LEU A 376 -7.94 -19.71 24.57
N LYS A 377 -8.79 -20.52 25.22
CA LYS A 377 -10.24 -20.48 25.03
C LYS A 377 -10.79 -19.12 25.45
N GLU A 378 -10.44 -18.62 26.64
CA GLU A 378 -10.85 -17.30 27.14
C GLU A 378 -10.49 -16.17 26.16
N MET A 379 -9.27 -16.18 25.60
CA MET A 379 -8.86 -15.20 24.60
C MET A 379 -9.69 -15.29 23.31
N ASN A 380 -9.94 -16.51 22.82
CA ASN A 380 -10.78 -16.71 21.64
C ASN A 380 -12.23 -16.26 21.89
N GLU A 381 -12.77 -16.44 23.10
CA GLU A 381 -14.09 -15.92 23.45
C GLU A 381 -14.13 -14.39 23.51
N SER A 382 -13.05 -13.79 23.99
CA SER A 382 -12.90 -12.34 24.05
C SER A 382 -12.76 -11.67 22.67
N LEU A 383 -12.45 -12.44 21.62
CA LEU A 383 -12.39 -12.00 20.23
C LEU A 383 -13.62 -12.41 19.41
N ARG A 384 -14.71 -12.83 20.07
CA ARG A 384 -15.96 -13.28 19.42
C ARG A 384 -16.51 -12.29 18.39
N GLU A 385 -16.35 -10.99 18.61
CA GLU A 385 -16.81 -9.95 17.67
C GLU A 385 -16.17 -10.09 16.28
N TYR A 386 -14.93 -10.57 16.20
CA TYR A 386 -14.24 -10.82 14.95
C TYR A 386 -14.68 -12.11 14.25
N ARG A 387 -15.45 -12.99 14.91
CA ARG A 387 -16.00 -14.20 14.25
C ARG A 387 -17.00 -13.84 13.14
N ALA A 388 -17.68 -12.70 13.29
CA ALA A 388 -18.61 -12.20 12.29
C ALA A 388 -17.92 -11.45 11.14
N ASN A 389 -16.64 -11.12 11.29
CA ASN A 389 -15.84 -10.47 10.25
C ASN A 389 -15.32 -11.54 9.28
N ASP A 390 -15.79 -11.49 8.04
CA ASP A 390 -15.39 -12.37 6.93
C ASP A 390 -13.92 -12.22 6.53
N LYS A 391 -13.32 -11.06 6.82
CA LYS A 391 -11.90 -10.79 6.57
C LYS A 391 -10.97 -11.47 7.57
N VAL A 392 -11.48 -11.88 8.74
CA VAL A 392 -10.67 -12.54 9.79
C VAL A 392 -10.76 -14.05 9.64
N MET A 393 -9.60 -14.68 9.45
CA MET A 393 -9.47 -16.12 9.22
C MET A 393 -9.86 -16.93 10.46
N LYS A 394 -10.73 -17.91 10.23
CA LYS A 394 -11.21 -18.85 11.25
C LYS A 394 -10.40 -20.13 11.14
N GLN A 395 -9.73 -20.52 12.22
CA GLN A 395 -8.93 -21.75 12.23
C GLN A 395 -9.81 -23.00 12.35
N ASN A 396 -10.95 -22.86 13.03
CA ASN A 396 -11.90 -23.95 13.19
C ASN A 396 -13.32 -23.40 13.23
N GLU A 397 -14.07 -23.54 12.14
CA GLU A 397 -15.46 -23.06 12.04
C GLU A 397 -16.37 -23.73 13.08
N ARG A 398 -16.12 -24.99 13.44
CA ARG A 398 -16.94 -25.74 14.41
C ARG A 398 -16.68 -25.34 15.85
N GLN A 399 -15.48 -24.85 16.17
CA GLN A 399 -15.08 -24.44 17.53
C GLN A 399 -15.01 -22.91 17.71
N GLY A 400 -15.10 -22.13 16.63
CA GLY A 400 -15.03 -20.68 16.67
C GLY A 400 -13.64 -20.13 17.04
N SER A 401 -12.58 -20.91 16.84
CA SER A 401 -11.21 -20.49 17.12
C SER A 401 -10.71 -19.52 16.05
N ILE A 402 -10.29 -18.33 16.48
CA ILE A 402 -9.73 -17.28 15.64
C ILE A 402 -8.20 -17.27 15.72
N ILE A 403 -7.65 -17.54 16.92
CA ILE A 403 -6.21 -17.54 17.17
C ILE A 403 -5.63 -18.89 16.74
N PHE A 404 -4.59 -18.88 15.90
CA PHE A 404 -3.76 -20.04 15.60
C PHE A 404 -2.59 -20.11 16.59
N PRO A 405 -2.57 -21.04 17.55
CA PRO A 405 -1.51 -21.10 18.56
C PRO A 405 -0.31 -21.91 18.06
N VAL A 406 0.91 -21.40 18.26
CA VAL A 406 2.15 -22.04 17.80
C VAL A 406 3.30 -21.91 18.81
N ASN A 407 4.17 -22.93 18.84
CA ASN A 407 5.47 -22.85 19.50
C ASN A 407 6.56 -22.56 18.44
N THR A 408 7.07 -21.32 18.41
CA THR A 408 8.08 -20.90 17.44
C THR A 408 9.51 -21.33 17.79
N LEU A 409 9.73 -21.77 19.03
CA LEU A 409 11.05 -22.08 19.60
C LEU A 409 11.39 -23.57 19.55
N LEU A 410 10.62 -24.36 18.79
CA LEU A 410 10.90 -25.78 18.57
C LEU A 410 12.33 -25.98 18.02
N PRO A 411 13.09 -26.98 18.51
CA PRO A 411 14.47 -27.21 18.10
C PRO A 411 14.62 -27.40 16.58
N ALA A 412 15.69 -26.85 16.00
CA ALA A 412 15.98 -27.00 14.59
C ALA A 412 16.20 -28.48 14.22
N GLY A 413 15.63 -28.92 13.10
CA GLY A 413 15.75 -30.31 12.63
C GLY A 413 14.94 -31.33 13.41
N SER A 414 14.11 -30.92 14.39
CA SER A 414 13.17 -31.84 15.05
C SER A 414 11.97 -32.13 14.14
N LYS A 415 11.43 -33.35 14.25
CA LYS A 415 10.21 -33.75 13.55
C LYS A 415 9.03 -32.85 13.94
N GLU A 416 8.95 -32.47 15.21
CA GLU A 416 7.93 -31.57 15.74
C GLU A 416 7.96 -30.19 15.09
N ARG A 417 9.14 -29.63 14.83
CA ARG A 417 9.29 -28.34 14.14
C ARG A 417 8.82 -28.44 12.68
N GLU A 418 9.22 -29.52 12.00
CA GLU A 418 8.80 -29.76 10.62
C GLU A 418 7.27 -29.92 10.53
N GLU A 419 6.66 -30.67 11.45
CA GLU A 419 5.21 -30.83 11.54
C GLU A 419 4.50 -29.49 11.82
N ALA A 420 4.99 -28.70 12.79
CA ALA A 420 4.43 -27.39 13.10
C ALA A 420 4.60 -26.37 11.97
N SER A 421 5.71 -26.44 11.24
CA SER A 421 5.98 -25.63 10.04
C SER A 421 4.96 -25.95 8.94
N VAL A 422 4.79 -27.23 8.59
CA VAL A 422 3.83 -27.69 7.59
C VAL A 422 2.39 -27.34 7.99
N GLU A 423 2.03 -27.51 9.26
CA GLU A 423 0.71 -27.15 9.78
C GLU A 423 0.43 -25.64 9.60
N LEU A 424 1.37 -24.79 10.00
CA LEU A 424 1.23 -23.34 9.88
C LEU A 424 1.18 -22.89 8.40
N CYS A 425 2.06 -23.43 7.55
CA CYS A 425 2.06 -23.13 6.13
C CYS A 425 0.75 -23.57 5.47
N THR A 426 0.22 -24.74 5.83
CA THR A 426 -1.07 -25.24 5.33
C THR A 426 -2.22 -24.33 5.79
N ALA A 427 -2.22 -23.89 7.05
CA ALA A 427 -3.23 -22.95 7.55
C ALA A 427 -3.22 -21.62 6.78
N ILE A 428 -2.04 -21.11 6.41
CA ILE A 428 -1.90 -19.91 5.60
C ILE A 428 -2.32 -20.14 4.14
N SER A 429 -1.91 -21.25 3.52
CA SER A 429 -2.33 -21.57 2.14
C SER A 429 -3.86 -21.68 2.01
N ASN A 430 -4.52 -22.19 3.04
CA ASN A 430 -5.99 -22.29 3.10
C ASN A 430 -6.71 -20.93 3.16
N CYS A 431 -6.00 -19.82 3.35
CA CYS A 431 -6.57 -18.48 3.32
C CYS A 431 -6.99 -18.05 1.91
N ALA A 432 -6.55 -18.74 0.85
CA ALA A 432 -6.94 -18.50 -0.54
C ALA A 432 -6.81 -17.03 -1.01
N VAL A 433 -5.71 -16.38 -0.61
CA VAL A 433 -5.41 -14.97 -0.90
C VAL A 433 -4.39 -14.77 -2.01
N GLU A 434 -4.12 -15.82 -2.77
CA GLU A 434 -3.16 -15.82 -3.87
C GLU A 434 -3.72 -14.99 -5.03
N MET A 435 -2.90 -14.09 -5.58
CA MET A 435 -3.23 -13.38 -6.81
C MET A 435 -2.57 -14.04 -8.02
N ARG A 436 -3.29 -14.18 -9.13
CA ARG A 436 -2.70 -14.72 -10.37
C ARG A 436 -2.16 -13.61 -11.26
N ILE A 437 -0.86 -13.63 -11.46
CA ILE A 437 -0.14 -12.66 -12.29
C ILE A 437 0.44 -13.39 -13.50
N GLU A 438 0.16 -12.86 -14.69
CA GLU A 438 0.89 -13.26 -15.89
C GLU A 438 2.12 -12.37 -16.07
N LEU A 439 3.31 -12.91 -15.78
CA LEU A 439 4.55 -12.16 -15.94
C LEU A 439 5.23 -12.55 -17.26
N PRO A 440 5.41 -11.62 -18.22
CA PRO A 440 6.17 -11.92 -19.42
C PRO A 440 7.59 -12.39 -19.07
N ILE A 441 8.06 -13.47 -19.70
CA ILE A 441 9.40 -14.01 -19.48
C ILE A 441 10.46 -12.91 -19.67
N ARG A 442 10.30 -12.07 -20.70
CA ARG A 442 11.17 -10.93 -20.97
C ARG A 442 11.28 -9.96 -19.79
N LEU A 443 10.16 -9.65 -19.11
CA LEU A 443 10.15 -8.75 -17.96
C LEU A 443 10.73 -9.41 -16.69
N LEU A 444 10.54 -10.72 -16.52
CA LEU A 444 11.19 -11.47 -15.45
C LEU A 444 12.72 -11.52 -15.64
N THR A 445 13.20 -11.76 -16.86
CA THR A 445 14.63 -11.68 -17.18
C THR A 445 15.19 -10.27 -16.98
N PHE A 446 14.39 -9.25 -17.26
CA PHE A 446 14.75 -7.85 -17.01
C PHE A 446 14.91 -7.58 -15.51
N GLU A 447 13.94 -7.97 -14.67
CA GLU A 447 14.04 -7.86 -13.20
C GLU A 447 15.31 -8.53 -12.66
N ILE A 448 15.58 -9.77 -13.05
CA ILE A 448 16.76 -10.53 -12.58
C ILE A 448 18.06 -9.84 -13.00
N SER A 449 18.12 -9.33 -14.23
CA SER A 449 19.29 -8.58 -14.73
C SER A 449 19.52 -7.30 -13.93
N LEU A 450 18.45 -6.56 -13.61
CA LEU A 450 18.53 -5.37 -12.75
C LEU A 450 19.08 -5.73 -11.35
N GLN A 451 18.57 -6.79 -10.73
CA GLN A 451 19.03 -7.24 -9.40
C GLN A 451 20.49 -7.68 -9.41
N ARG A 452 20.94 -8.43 -10.42
CA ARG A 452 22.34 -8.87 -10.54
C ARG A 452 23.28 -7.69 -10.74
N GLU A 453 22.94 -6.76 -11.62
CA GLU A 453 23.80 -5.59 -11.87
C GLU A 453 23.91 -4.70 -10.62
N ALA A 454 22.82 -4.53 -9.87
CA ALA A 454 22.86 -3.81 -8.61
C ALA A 454 23.74 -4.51 -7.57
N LYS A 455 23.61 -5.84 -7.44
CA LYS A 455 24.43 -6.66 -6.54
C LYS A 455 25.93 -6.61 -6.92
N LYS A 456 26.26 -6.71 -8.21
CA LYS A 456 27.65 -6.59 -8.70
C LYS A 456 28.29 -5.25 -8.35
N LYS A 457 27.47 -4.20 -8.30
CA LYS A 457 27.89 -2.84 -7.94
C LYS A 457 27.73 -2.53 -6.45
N GLU A 458 27.37 -3.53 -5.64
CA GLU A 458 27.16 -3.43 -4.20
C GLU A 458 26.20 -2.30 -3.80
N ARG A 459 25.14 -2.10 -4.60
CA ARG A 459 24.14 -1.05 -4.40
C ARG A 459 22.72 -1.58 -4.51
N SER A 460 21.76 -0.84 -3.97
CA SER A 460 20.33 -1.17 -3.98
C SER A 460 19.53 -0.49 -5.09
N PHE A 461 20.18 0.32 -5.92
CA PHE A 461 19.52 1.09 -6.97
C PHE A 461 20.32 1.10 -8.27
N LEU A 462 19.66 1.39 -9.38
CA LEU A 462 20.23 1.59 -10.70
C LEU A 462 19.81 2.95 -11.26
N THR A 463 20.56 3.50 -12.21
CA THR A 463 20.12 4.66 -12.97
C THR A 463 19.27 4.26 -14.17
N LYS A 464 18.48 5.20 -14.70
CA LYS A 464 17.67 4.98 -15.91
C LYS A 464 18.52 4.62 -17.12
N GLU A 465 19.70 5.23 -17.27
CA GLU A 465 20.63 4.86 -18.36
C GLU A 465 21.08 3.41 -18.24
N GLU A 466 21.34 2.94 -17.02
CA GLU A 466 21.75 1.55 -16.77
C GLU A 466 20.60 0.59 -17.03
N ALA A 467 19.38 0.93 -16.60
CA ALA A 467 18.18 0.17 -16.92
C ALA A 467 17.94 0.11 -18.45
N ILE A 468 18.17 1.21 -19.18
CA ILE A 468 18.08 1.25 -20.65
C ILE A 468 19.12 0.33 -21.28
N GLN A 469 20.37 0.33 -20.82
CA GLN A 469 21.40 -0.57 -21.37
C GLN A 469 21.02 -2.04 -21.17
N ILE A 470 20.52 -2.38 -19.97
CA ILE A 470 20.05 -3.73 -19.66
C ILE A 470 18.81 -4.09 -20.50
N GLY A 471 17.87 -3.17 -20.68
CA GLY A 471 16.69 -3.44 -21.48
C GLY A 471 17.00 -3.61 -22.97
N LYS A 472 17.93 -2.83 -23.52
CA LYS A 472 18.40 -2.97 -24.90
C LYS A 472 18.97 -4.36 -25.19
N SER A 473 19.71 -4.94 -24.26
CA SER A 473 20.25 -6.31 -24.43
C SER A 473 19.13 -7.37 -24.43
N LEU A 474 17.98 -7.05 -23.85
CA LEU A 474 16.76 -7.88 -23.85
C LEU A 474 15.75 -7.47 -24.93
N ARG A 475 16.15 -6.63 -25.89
CA ARG A 475 15.30 -6.12 -26.98
C ARG A 475 14.08 -5.35 -26.50
N LEU A 476 14.20 -4.68 -25.35
CA LEU A 476 13.27 -3.64 -24.94
C LEU A 476 13.71 -2.31 -25.57
N ASP A 477 12.81 -1.67 -26.29
CA ASP A 477 13.05 -0.34 -26.82
C ASP A 477 13.16 0.68 -25.66
N GLU A 478 13.87 1.80 -25.87
CA GLU A 478 13.99 2.82 -24.83
C GLU A 478 12.62 3.36 -24.39
N SER A 479 11.66 3.42 -25.31
CA SER A 479 10.27 3.81 -25.02
C SER A 479 9.56 2.85 -24.06
N ASP A 480 10.05 1.62 -23.94
CA ASP A 480 9.37 0.52 -23.26
C ASP A 480 9.88 0.35 -21.82
N ILE A 481 11.05 0.91 -21.51
CA ILE A 481 11.71 0.76 -20.22
C ILE A 481 10.88 1.35 -19.08
N ASP A 482 10.35 2.56 -19.24
CA ASP A 482 9.53 3.19 -18.19
C ASP A 482 8.27 2.36 -17.91
N GLU A 483 7.68 1.80 -18.95
CA GLU A 483 6.48 0.99 -18.85
C GLU A 483 6.75 -0.35 -18.18
N ALA A 484 7.82 -1.04 -18.59
CA ALA A 484 8.30 -2.26 -17.95
C ALA A 484 8.59 -2.03 -16.46
N LEU A 485 9.27 -0.92 -16.12
CA LEU A 485 9.56 -0.56 -14.72
C LEU A 485 8.30 -0.22 -13.92
N ARG A 486 7.29 0.43 -14.53
CA ARG A 486 5.99 0.68 -13.89
C ARG A 486 5.20 -0.60 -13.66
N TYR A 487 5.25 -1.53 -14.61
CA TYR A 487 4.65 -2.85 -14.44
C TYR A 487 5.33 -3.61 -13.29
N LEU A 488 6.67 -3.68 -13.29
CA LEU A 488 7.46 -4.31 -12.23
C LEU A 488 7.26 -3.63 -10.87
N HIS A 489 7.09 -2.30 -10.84
CA HIS A 489 6.69 -1.58 -9.63
C HIS A 489 5.37 -2.12 -9.07
N ASN A 490 4.36 -2.41 -9.88
CA ASN A 490 3.08 -2.86 -9.35
C ASN A 490 3.08 -4.34 -8.93
N VAL A 491 3.79 -5.19 -9.67
CA VAL A 491 3.73 -6.65 -9.50
C VAL A 491 4.87 -7.23 -8.68
N THR A 492 6.02 -6.55 -8.57
CA THR A 492 7.21 -7.05 -7.87
C THR A 492 7.70 -6.11 -6.76
N ILE A 493 8.90 -6.37 -6.24
CA ILE A 493 9.53 -5.68 -5.12
C ILE A 493 10.28 -4.40 -5.54
N ILE A 494 10.43 -4.18 -6.85
CA ILE A 494 11.08 -3.00 -7.41
C ILE A 494 10.26 -1.75 -7.04
N LEU A 495 10.95 -0.66 -6.70
CA LEU A 495 10.33 0.64 -6.51
C LEU A 495 10.84 1.63 -7.55
N TYR A 496 9.93 2.09 -8.41
CA TYR A 496 10.19 3.11 -9.42
C TYR A 496 9.24 4.29 -9.26
N TYR A 497 9.73 5.40 -8.69
CA TYR A 497 8.96 6.63 -8.47
C TYR A 497 9.28 7.68 -9.54
N HIS A 498 8.82 7.42 -10.77
CA HIS A 498 9.25 8.19 -11.94
C HIS A 498 8.89 9.68 -11.89
N GLU A 499 7.83 10.03 -11.16
CA GLU A 499 7.34 11.41 -11.02
C GLU A 499 8.34 12.31 -10.28
N VAL A 500 9.10 11.74 -9.34
CA VAL A 500 10.00 12.51 -8.46
C VAL A 500 11.46 12.13 -8.59
N LEU A 501 11.74 10.87 -8.96
CA LEU A 501 13.07 10.32 -9.18
C LEU A 501 13.10 9.52 -10.50
N PRO A 502 12.88 10.17 -11.66
CA PRO A 502 12.79 9.48 -12.97
C PRO A 502 14.04 8.67 -13.34
N ASN A 503 15.19 9.07 -12.80
CA ASN A 503 16.49 8.46 -13.11
C ASN A 503 16.93 7.41 -12.10
N ILE A 504 16.16 7.10 -11.05
CA ILE A 504 16.56 6.15 -10.01
C ILE A 504 15.53 5.03 -9.92
N ILE A 505 16.02 3.80 -10.01
CA ILE A 505 15.24 2.58 -9.86
C ILE A 505 15.77 1.85 -8.63
N PHE A 506 14.95 1.69 -7.59
CA PHE A 506 15.32 0.86 -6.44
C PHE A 506 14.97 -0.59 -6.74
N VAL A 507 15.99 -1.45 -6.81
CA VAL A 507 15.79 -2.90 -6.96
C VAL A 507 15.60 -3.60 -5.62
N ASP A 508 15.95 -2.91 -4.53
CA ASP A 508 15.78 -3.36 -3.15
C ASP A 508 15.29 -2.18 -2.29
N PRO A 509 14.12 -2.28 -1.64
CA PRO A 509 13.59 -1.23 -0.76
C PRO A 509 14.38 -1.06 0.53
N LYS A 510 15.22 -2.04 0.92
CA LYS A 510 15.88 -2.11 2.22
C LYS A 510 16.56 -0.80 2.65
N PRO A 511 17.39 -0.13 1.83
CA PRO A 511 18.12 1.04 2.33
C PRO A 511 17.25 2.26 2.65
N ILE A 512 16.05 2.37 2.05
CA ILE A 512 15.09 3.41 2.41
C ILE A 512 14.57 3.15 3.83
N LEU A 513 14.21 1.90 4.10
CA LEU A 513 13.73 1.46 5.40
C LEU A 513 14.81 1.61 6.46
N ASP A 514 16.05 1.21 6.18
CA ASP A 514 17.18 1.34 7.10
C ASP A 514 17.38 2.81 7.55
N ILE A 515 17.22 3.77 6.64
CA ILE A 515 17.35 5.20 6.96
C ILE A 515 16.24 5.68 7.90
N LEU A 516 14.98 5.42 7.56
CA LEU A 516 13.84 5.78 8.42
C LEU A 516 14.00 5.18 9.81
N SER A 517 14.60 4.02 9.83
CA SER A 517 14.75 3.23 11.03
C SER A 517 15.84 3.72 11.96
N HIS A 518 16.99 4.06 11.39
CA HIS A 518 18.06 4.72 12.14
C HIS A 518 17.63 6.10 12.66
N LEU A 519 16.76 6.83 11.95
CA LEU A 519 16.18 8.08 12.47
C LEU A 519 15.41 7.86 13.77
N ILE A 520 14.52 6.85 13.80
CA ILE A 520 13.74 6.52 15.00
C ILE A 520 14.69 6.04 16.11
N ALA A 521 15.62 5.15 15.78
CA ALA A 521 16.57 4.56 16.72
C ALA A 521 17.41 5.60 17.48
N ILE A 522 17.84 6.67 16.79
CA ILE A 522 18.62 7.75 17.40
C ILE A 522 17.87 8.42 18.56
N THR A 523 16.53 8.44 18.53
CA THR A 523 15.73 9.04 19.61
C THR A 523 15.58 8.15 20.84
N CYS A 524 15.84 6.85 20.71
CA CYS A 524 15.60 5.85 21.74
C CYS A 524 16.88 5.26 22.37
N VAL A 525 18.00 5.24 21.63
CA VAL A 525 19.23 4.57 22.07
C VAL A 525 20.12 5.47 22.92
N ASP A 526 20.75 4.88 23.93
CA ASP A 526 21.74 5.57 24.80
C ASP A 526 22.94 6.10 23.98
N ARG A 527 23.44 7.27 24.35
CA ARG A 527 24.58 7.94 23.71
C ARG A 527 25.81 7.04 23.55
N THR A 528 26.07 6.16 24.51
CA THR A 528 27.22 5.25 24.52
C THR A 528 27.21 4.25 23.36
N LYS A 529 26.03 3.97 22.77
CA LYS A 529 25.83 2.93 21.75
C LYS A 529 25.42 3.48 20.38
N LEU A 530 25.36 4.81 20.22
CA LEU A 530 25.07 5.45 18.94
C LEU A 530 26.07 5.13 17.83
N HIS A 531 27.30 4.77 18.18
CA HIS A 531 28.32 4.34 17.21
C HIS A 531 27.92 3.09 16.42
N LEU A 532 26.96 2.30 16.92
CA LEU A 532 26.38 1.14 16.24
C LEU A 532 25.36 1.54 15.16
N LEU A 533 24.77 2.73 15.26
CA LEU A 533 23.74 3.24 14.36
C LEU A 533 24.27 4.24 13.33
N ALA A 534 25.31 4.99 13.73
CA ALA A 534 25.79 6.15 13.03
C ALA A 534 27.29 6.28 13.25
N ASN A 535 28.03 6.53 12.17
CA ASN A 535 29.46 6.80 12.26
C ASN A 535 29.76 8.05 11.42
N PRO A 536 30.33 9.14 11.97
CA PRO A 536 30.45 9.40 13.41
C PRO A 536 29.06 9.44 14.07
N PRO A 537 28.92 9.31 15.39
CA PRO A 537 27.62 9.51 16.05
C PRO A 537 27.04 10.91 15.77
N PRO A 538 25.69 11.06 15.70
CA PRO A 538 25.07 12.38 15.59
C PRO A 538 25.41 13.25 16.80
N SER A 539 25.46 14.57 16.59
CA SER A 539 25.72 15.51 17.67
C SER A 539 24.59 15.53 18.70
N PRO A 540 24.87 15.93 19.96
CA PRO A 540 23.84 16.11 20.99
C PRO A 540 22.67 17.00 20.54
N ASP A 541 22.95 18.04 19.77
CA ASP A 541 21.93 18.98 19.28
C ASP A 541 21.06 18.34 18.19
N GLU A 542 21.65 17.61 17.24
CA GLU A 542 20.88 16.86 16.22
C GLU A 542 19.94 15.83 16.87
N MET A 543 20.42 15.13 17.90
CA MET A 543 19.59 14.19 18.66
C MET A 543 18.44 14.89 19.38
N ASN A 544 18.73 15.99 20.07
CA ASN A 544 17.73 16.75 20.82
C ASN A 544 16.69 17.38 19.88
N ASN A 545 17.12 17.87 18.72
CA ASN A 545 16.25 18.45 17.70
C ASN A 545 15.29 17.39 17.16
N LEU A 546 15.78 16.20 16.84
CA LEU A 546 14.95 15.11 16.35
C LEU A 546 14.00 14.59 17.44
N ARG A 547 14.50 14.35 18.66
CA ARG A 547 13.70 13.79 19.76
C ARG A 547 12.62 14.75 20.27
N ASN A 548 12.95 16.02 20.48
CA ASN A 548 12.03 16.96 21.14
C ASN A 548 11.18 17.76 20.16
N PHE A 549 11.63 17.92 18.91
CA PHE A 549 10.95 18.74 17.91
C PHE A 549 10.54 17.95 16.67
N GLY A 550 11.05 16.72 16.48
CA GLY A 550 10.88 15.97 15.24
C GLY A 550 11.65 16.60 14.08
N LEU A 551 12.61 17.48 14.36
CA LEU A 551 13.30 18.29 13.35
C LEU A 551 14.70 17.77 13.06
N PHE A 552 15.06 17.73 11.79
CA PHE A 552 16.40 17.32 11.36
C PHE A 552 16.85 18.04 10.09
N ASN A 553 18.16 18.00 9.85
CA ASN A 553 18.79 18.46 8.61
C ASN A 553 19.18 17.28 7.75
N LYS A 554 19.15 17.45 6.42
CA LYS A 554 19.47 16.39 5.44
C LYS A 554 20.85 15.74 5.63
N ASP A 555 21.77 16.42 6.33
CA ASP A 555 23.13 15.93 6.59
C ASP A 555 23.15 14.72 7.52
N ILE A 556 22.11 14.53 8.36
CA ILE A 556 21.98 13.36 9.23
C ILE A 556 21.99 12.06 8.40
N PHE A 557 21.45 12.08 7.18
CA PHE A 557 21.42 10.94 6.27
C PHE A 557 22.80 10.44 5.86
N ARG A 558 23.79 11.34 5.75
CA ARG A 558 25.18 10.96 5.47
C ARG A 558 25.77 10.12 6.61
N ILE A 559 25.23 10.28 7.81
CA ILE A 559 25.71 9.62 9.01
C ILE A 559 25.05 8.25 9.19
N ILE A 560 23.72 8.16 9.03
CA ILE A 560 22.93 6.94 9.24
C ILE A 560 22.77 6.04 8.02
N GLY A 561 23.01 6.58 6.82
CA GLY A 561 22.79 5.89 5.54
C GLY A 561 24.05 5.79 4.70
N LYS A 562 25.24 5.76 5.32
CA LYS A 562 26.53 5.84 4.61
C LYS A 562 26.57 5.01 3.33
N GLN A 563 26.18 3.74 3.41
CA GLN A 563 26.25 2.79 2.30
C GLN A 563 25.47 3.25 1.05
N ILE A 564 24.24 3.76 1.20
CA ILE A 564 23.43 4.19 0.04
C ILE A 564 23.96 5.49 -0.60
N PHE A 565 24.65 6.33 0.18
CA PHE A 565 25.17 7.63 -0.27
C PHE A 565 26.66 7.62 -0.68
N LEU A 566 27.33 6.46 -0.64
CA LEU A 566 28.70 6.32 -1.18
C LEU A 566 28.76 6.60 -2.68
N HIS A 567 27.67 6.33 -3.40
CA HIS A 567 27.61 6.47 -4.85
C HIS A 567 27.11 7.86 -5.26
N SER A 568 27.84 8.53 -6.14
CA SER A 568 27.56 9.91 -6.60
C SER A 568 26.17 10.10 -7.25
N ASN A 569 25.60 9.02 -7.78
CA ASN A 569 24.30 9.03 -8.47
C ASN A 569 23.12 9.19 -7.50
N PHE A 570 23.27 8.86 -6.22
CA PHE A 570 22.23 9.03 -5.22
C PHE A 570 22.66 9.95 -4.07
N LYS A 571 21.98 11.07 -3.94
CA LYS A 571 22.31 12.14 -2.98
C LYS A 571 21.24 12.22 -1.89
N THR A 572 21.59 12.80 -0.75
CA THR A 572 20.63 13.04 0.34
C THR A 572 19.41 13.86 -0.10
N SER A 573 19.58 14.75 -1.09
CA SER A 573 18.46 15.47 -1.72
C SER A 573 17.47 14.58 -2.45
N HIS A 574 17.92 13.46 -3.02
CA HIS A 574 17.02 12.48 -3.65
C HIS A 574 16.19 11.76 -2.59
N MET A 575 16.81 11.38 -1.46
CA MET A 575 16.09 10.81 -0.33
C MET A 575 15.04 11.79 0.23
N ILE A 576 15.39 13.06 0.42
CA ILE A 576 14.42 14.10 0.84
C ILE A 576 13.25 14.21 -0.15
N LYS A 577 13.52 14.23 -1.47
CA LYS A 577 12.47 14.28 -2.49
C LYS A 577 11.52 13.08 -2.38
N LEU A 578 12.08 11.88 -2.20
CA LEU A 578 11.29 10.66 -2.02
C LEU A 578 10.43 10.70 -0.77
N LEU A 579 11.02 11.00 0.39
CA LEU A 579 10.27 11.02 1.67
C LEU A 579 9.18 12.09 1.70
N ARG A 580 9.38 13.22 1.01
CA ARG A 580 8.35 14.25 0.83
C ARG A 580 7.22 13.79 -0.11
N HIS A 581 7.56 13.14 -1.22
CA HIS A 581 6.56 12.56 -2.13
C HIS A 581 5.71 11.50 -1.43
N LEU A 582 6.30 10.74 -0.52
CA LEU A 582 5.60 9.77 0.32
C LEU A 582 4.90 10.41 1.55
N HIS A 583 4.97 11.74 1.70
CA HIS A 583 4.44 12.50 2.83
C HIS A 583 4.86 11.97 4.22
N ILE A 584 6.07 11.40 4.29
CA ILE A 584 6.69 10.94 5.54
C ILE A 584 7.29 12.13 6.30
N ILE A 585 7.78 13.13 5.56
CA ILE A 585 8.38 14.35 6.12
C ILE A 585 7.77 15.61 5.50
N ALA A 586 7.65 16.66 6.32
CA ALA A 586 7.30 18.00 5.85
C ALA A 586 8.55 18.89 5.76
N LYS A 587 8.61 19.79 4.78
CA LYS A 587 9.66 20.84 4.72
C LYS A 587 9.23 22.02 5.59
N VAL A 588 10.06 22.37 6.57
CA VAL A 588 9.82 23.47 7.50
C VAL A 588 11.01 24.42 7.42
N GLU A 589 10.80 25.61 6.86
CA GLU A 589 11.90 26.57 6.64
C GLU A 589 12.04 27.53 7.82
N ASN A 590 13.21 28.17 7.92
CA ASN A 590 13.51 29.24 8.88
C ASN A 590 13.51 28.80 10.36
N ARG A 591 13.90 27.56 10.65
CA ARG A 591 14.10 27.06 12.02
C ARG A 591 15.56 26.69 12.25
N LYS A 592 16.07 26.94 13.45
CA LYS A 592 17.47 26.64 13.81
C LYS A 592 17.67 25.14 14.03
N GLU A 593 16.61 24.47 14.42
CA GLU A 593 16.56 23.07 14.85
C GLU A 593 16.62 22.10 13.66
N GLY A 594 16.12 22.51 12.48
CA GLY A 594 16.20 21.73 11.25
C GLY A 594 15.24 22.19 10.15
N ASP A 595 15.54 21.78 8.92
CA ASP A 595 14.77 22.10 7.71
C ASP A 595 13.60 21.13 7.42
N TYR A 596 13.57 19.98 8.09
CA TYR A 596 12.60 18.92 7.82
C TYR A 596 11.99 18.39 9.11
N PHE A 597 10.70 18.12 9.06
CA PHE A 597 9.92 17.58 10.17
C PHE A 597 9.53 16.13 9.91
N PHE A 598 9.81 15.25 10.87
CA PHE A 598 9.47 13.84 10.87
C PHE A 598 8.67 13.50 12.14
N PRO A 599 7.34 13.38 12.06
CA PRO A 599 6.48 13.22 13.24
C PRO A 599 6.70 11.89 13.97
N CYS A 600 7.08 10.83 13.26
CA CYS A 600 7.25 9.49 13.85
C CYS A 600 8.47 9.37 14.78
N ALA A 601 9.33 10.39 14.87
CA ALA A 601 10.43 10.46 15.81
C ALA A 601 10.06 11.09 17.17
N LEU A 602 8.86 11.67 17.28
CA LEU A 602 8.41 12.32 18.51
C LEU A 602 8.00 11.30 19.59
N PRO A 603 8.10 11.65 20.87
CA PRO A 603 7.51 10.87 21.96
C PRO A 603 5.99 11.05 22.02
N SER A 604 5.30 10.13 22.71
CA SER A 604 3.89 10.30 23.07
C SER A 604 3.70 11.40 24.11
N TYR A 605 2.47 11.91 24.26
CA TYR A 605 2.14 12.84 25.35
C TYR A 605 1.99 12.11 26.69
N ASP A 606 2.43 12.76 27.78
CA ASP A 606 2.22 12.23 29.14
C ASP A 606 0.84 12.61 29.68
N LYS A 607 0.40 13.85 29.42
CA LYS A 607 -0.84 14.41 29.95
C LYS A 607 -1.47 15.42 29.02
N LEU A 608 -2.79 15.29 28.86
CA LEU A 608 -3.60 16.26 28.13
C LEU A 608 -4.24 17.27 29.07
N ASN A 609 -4.30 18.51 28.59
CA ASN A 609 -5.03 19.60 29.20
C ASN A 609 -6.54 19.29 29.09
N PRO A 610 -7.38 19.79 30.00
CA PRO A 610 -8.82 19.65 29.85
C PRO A 610 -9.29 20.38 28.59
N ALA A 611 -10.27 19.79 27.91
CA ALA A 611 -10.93 20.44 26.78
C ALA A 611 -11.65 21.74 27.22
N SER A 612 -11.76 22.70 26.30
CA SER A 612 -12.55 23.91 26.54
C SER A 612 -14.01 23.56 26.81
N LYS A 613 -14.63 24.26 27.76
CA LYS A 613 -16.08 24.17 28.01
C LYS A 613 -16.90 25.08 27.11
N VAL A 614 -16.25 26.06 26.47
CA VAL A 614 -16.89 27.11 25.64
C VAL A 614 -17.03 26.62 24.20
N VAL A 615 -15.95 26.10 23.62
CA VAL A 615 -15.95 25.50 22.29
C VAL A 615 -15.76 24.00 22.46
N ARG A 616 -16.76 23.22 22.03
CA ARG A 616 -16.68 21.77 22.09
C ARG A 616 -15.66 21.25 21.06
N PRO A 617 -14.85 20.24 21.42
CA PRO A 617 -13.96 19.60 20.46
C PRO A 617 -14.73 19.00 19.28
N LEU A 618 -14.14 19.06 18.09
CA LEU A 618 -14.62 18.31 16.93
C LEU A 618 -14.04 16.90 16.98
N LEU A 619 -14.89 15.89 16.89
CA LEU A 619 -14.49 14.48 16.90
C LEU A 619 -14.66 13.90 15.49
N ILE A 620 -13.57 13.35 14.97
CA ILE A 620 -13.54 12.67 13.67
C ILE A 620 -13.32 11.19 13.92
N ALA A 621 -14.31 10.37 13.58
CA ALA A 621 -14.31 8.93 13.82
C ALA A 621 -14.59 8.16 12.52
N TRP A 622 -14.32 6.85 12.57
CA TRP A 622 -14.55 5.92 11.48
C TRP A 622 -15.59 4.90 11.89
N GLU A 623 -16.52 4.56 11.00
CA GLU A 623 -17.55 3.56 11.26
C GLU A 623 -17.68 2.59 10.09
N ILE A 624 -18.13 1.38 10.39
CA ILE A 624 -18.51 0.38 9.39
C ILE A 624 -19.99 0.58 9.01
N HIS A 625 -20.25 0.78 7.72
CA HIS A 625 -21.59 0.77 7.10
C HIS A 625 -22.62 1.75 7.71
N ASN A 626 -22.21 2.91 8.24
CA ASN A 626 -23.11 3.93 8.83
C ASN A 626 -24.09 3.37 9.87
N ARG A 627 -23.75 2.25 10.54
CA ARG A 627 -24.65 1.63 11.52
C ARG A 627 -24.68 2.38 12.86
N GLY A 628 -23.84 3.40 13.06
CA GLY A 628 -23.90 4.31 14.20
C GLY A 628 -23.52 3.71 15.56
N THR A 629 -23.10 2.44 15.62
CA THR A 629 -22.91 1.71 16.89
C THR A 629 -21.47 1.34 17.21
N THR A 630 -20.51 1.47 16.28
CA THR A 630 -19.13 1.00 16.52
C THR A 630 -18.10 1.89 15.82
N THR A 631 -17.39 2.70 16.60
CA THR A 631 -16.23 3.47 16.13
C THR A 631 -15.03 2.56 15.99
N LEU A 632 -14.37 2.60 14.83
CA LEU A 632 -13.13 1.88 14.56
C LEU A 632 -11.92 2.57 15.17
N ALA A 633 -10.82 1.83 15.28
CA ALA A 633 -9.54 2.43 15.59
C ALA A 633 -9.08 3.31 14.42
N ILE A 634 -8.37 4.39 14.71
CA ILE A 634 -7.75 5.24 13.70
C ILE A 634 -6.78 4.38 12.89
N PRO A 635 -6.89 4.42 11.56
CA PRO A 635 -5.95 3.73 10.70
C PRO A 635 -4.49 4.09 10.96
N GLN A 636 -3.63 3.09 10.81
CA GLN A 636 -2.19 3.23 10.99
C GLN A 636 -1.63 4.24 9.99
N GLY A 637 -0.79 5.17 10.47
CA GLY A 637 -0.17 6.22 9.65
C GLY A 637 -1.06 7.45 9.41
N LEU A 638 -2.38 7.36 9.53
CA LEU A 638 -3.27 8.46 9.16
C LEU A 638 -3.00 9.75 9.95
N PHE A 639 -2.77 9.64 11.26
CA PHE A 639 -2.46 10.80 12.10
C PHE A 639 -1.18 11.53 11.66
N PRO A 640 0.01 10.90 11.61
CA PRO A 640 1.22 11.59 11.17
C PRO A 640 1.14 12.10 9.73
N LEU A 641 0.50 11.38 8.81
CA LEU A 641 0.26 11.86 7.44
C LEU A 641 -0.61 13.13 7.42
N THR A 642 -1.67 13.18 8.23
CA THR A 642 -2.54 14.36 8.35
C THR A 642 -1.75 15.58 8.84
N ILE A 643 -0.87 15.40 9.84
CA ILE A 643 -0.02 16.49 10.34
C ILE A 643 0.94 16.97 9.25
N VAL A 644 1.60 16.06 8.52
CA VAL A 644 2.49 16.43 7.40
C VAL A 644 1.72 17.21 6.34
N HIS A 645 0.53 16.73 5.93
CA HIS A 645 -0.33 17.41 4.96
C HIS A 645 -0.74 18.82 5.39
N LEU A 646 -1.09 19.00 6.67
CA LEU A 646 -1.43 20.31 7.20
C LEU A 646 -0.24 21.27 7.11
N LEU A 647 0.95 20.82 7.48
CA LEU A 647 2.18 21.64 7.44
C LEU A 647 2.65 22.00 6.03
N GLU A 648 2.28 21.21 5.02
CA GLU A 648 2.55 21.55 3.62
C GLU A 648 1.74 22.76 3.13
N LYS A 649 0.63 23.10 3.81
CA LYS A 649 -0.17 24.32 3.58
C LYS A 649 0.48 25.54 4.25
N LYS A 650 1.73 25.85 3.92
CA LYS A 650 2.60 26.85 4.59
C LYS A 650 1.99 28.25 4.81
N ASP A 651 1.12 28.71 3.91
CA ASP A 651 0.48 30.03 4.05
C ASP A 651 -0.63 30.04 5.11
N LYS A 652 -1.12 28.85 5.48
CA LYS A 652 -2.27 28.65 6.37
C LYS A 652 -1.88 28.01 7.69
N VAL A 653 -0.84 27.18 7.74
CA VAL A 653 -0.50 26.37 8.91
C VAL A 653 0.98 26.48 9.24
N ASP A 654 1.29 26.69 10.51
CA ASP A 654 2.64 26.65 11.09
C ASP A 654 2.59 25.98 12.46
N PHE A 655 3.75 25.67 13.01
CA PHE A 655 3.85 25.16 14.37
C PHE A 655 3.62 26.25 15.41
N CYS A 656 2.93 25.88 16.49
CA CYS A 656 2.96 26.64 17.73
C CYS A 656 4.37 26.68 18.35
N PRO A 657 4.68 27.69 19.19
CA PRO A 657 5.89 27.71 20.00
C PRO A 657 6.00 26.46 20.87
N VAL A 658 7.24 26.04 21.17
CA VAL A 658 7.48 24.95 22.12
C VAL A 658 7.47 25.50 23.54
N GLY A 659 6.71 24.88 24.45
CA GLY A 659 6.61 25.32 25.84
C GLY A 659 5.36 24.82 26.54
N LYS A 660 5.19 25.22 27.81
CA LYS A 660 4.03 24.84 28.63
C LYS A 660 2.74 25.31 27.96
N GLY A 661 1.90 24.36 27.54
CA GLY A 661 0.58 24.62 26.96
C GLY A 661 0.39 24.17 25.51
N PHE A 662 1.46 23.77 24.80
CA PHE A 662 1.38 23.27 23.42
C PHE A 662 1.95 21.86 23.30
N TYR A 663 1.38 21.06 22.38
CA TYR A 663 1.78 19.70 22.12
C TYR A 663 2.78 19.59 20.96
N ARG A 664 3.80 18.75 21.18
CA ARG A 664 4.81 18.34 20.22
C ARG A 664 5.09 16.86 20.37
N CYS A 665 4.04 16.07 20.16
CA CYS A 665 4.03 14.66 20.43
C CYS A 665 3.62 13.89 19.17
N HIS A 666 3.97 12.62 19.16
CA HIS A 666 3.64 11.65 18.13
C HIS A 666 2.12 11.49 17.93
N ASP A 667 1.36 11.68 19.00
CA ASP A 667 -0.07 11.45 19.17
C ASP A 667 -0.85 12.73 19.54
N ALA A 668 -0.17 13.87 19.68
CA ALA A 668 -0.80 15.16 19.90
C ALA A 668 0.05 16.31 19.32
N MET A 669 -0.58 17.19 18.54
CA MET A 669 0.09 18.27 17.83
C MET A 669 -0.68 19.57 17.95
N SER A 670 -0.02 20.62 18.45
CA SER A 670 -0.56 21.99 18.42
C SER A 670 -0.08 22.74 17.18
N LEU A 671 -1.03 23.24 16.40
CA LEU A 671 -0.76 23.98 15.17
C LEU A 671 -1.37 25.37 15.23
N ARG A 672 -0.65 26.33 14.65
CA ARG A 672 -1.12 27.69 14.43
C ARG A 672 -1.73 27.77 13.03
N ILE A 673 -2.99 28.21 12.95
CA ILE A 673 -3.72 28.36 11.69
C ILE A 673 -3.96 29.84 11.40
N TYR A 674 -3.77 30.25 10.15
CA TYR A 674 -3.94 31.62 9.65
C TYR A 674 -3.13 32.66 10.46
N LYS A 675 -2.03 32.24 11.07
CA LYS A 675 -1.14 33.03 11.96
C LYS A 675 -1.80 33.57 13.24
N GLU A 676 -3.09 33.33 13.45
CA GLU A 676 -3.88 33.89 14.55
C GLU A 676 -4.34 32.80 15.52
N TYR A 677 -4.85 31.70 14.98
CA TYR A 677 -5.61 30.70 15.74
C TYR A 677 -4.74 29.53 16.17
N THR A 678 -5.07 28.94 17.32
CA THR A 678 -4.42 27.71 17.78
C THR A 678 -5.40 26.55 17.80
N ILE A 679 -4.98 25.43 17.23
CA ILE A 679 -5.69 24.16 17.39
C ILE A 679 -4.77 23.10 17.99
N ASP A 680 -5.36 22.20 18.76
CA ASP A 680 -4.72 20.94 19.15
C ASP A 680 -5.39 19.80 18.39
N ILE A 681 -4.58 18.96 17.75
CA ILE A 681 -5.03 17.74 17.07
C ILE A 681 -4.50 16.56 17.87
N ILE A 682 -5.40 15.73 18.38
CA ILE A 682 -5.08 14.66 19.34
C ILE A 682 -5.57 13.32 18.80
N ASN A 683 -4.68 12.34 18.77
CA ASN A 683 -4.99 10.96 18.47
C ASN A 683 -5.55 10.28 19.74
N ARG A 684 -6.86 9.98 19.75
CA ARG A 684 -7.53 9.27 20.86
C ARG A 684 -7.70 7.78 20.60
N TYR A 685 -6.91 7.22 19.70
CA TYR A 685 -6.98 5.84 19.24
C TYR A 685 -8.26 5.47 18.46
N THR A 686 -9.46 5.83 18.92
CA THR A 686 -10.73 5.59 18.21
C THR A 686 -11.21 6.76 17.37
N HIS A 687 -10.67 7.96 17.61
CA HIS A 687 -11.05 9.18 16.91
C HIS A 687 -9.94 10.23 16.99
N ILE A 688 -9.92 11.13 16.01
CA ILE A 688 -9.10 12.34 16.07
C ILE A 688 -9.93 13.43 16.75
N GLU A 689 -9.45 13.93 17.87
CA GLU A 689 -10.04 15.04 18.62
C GLU A 689 -9.35 16.35 18.22
N ILE A 690 -10.11 17.31 17.72
CA ILE A 690 -9.63 18.64 17.36
C ILE A 690 -10.16 19.64 18.38
N ARG A 691 -9.25 20.28 19.11
CA ARG A 691 -9.60 21.34 20.07
C ARG A 691 -9.27 22.68 19.49
N PHE A 692 -10.23 23.58 19.59
CA PHE A 692 -10.08 24.96 19.17
C PHE A 692 -10.45 25.86 20.34
N TYR A 693 -9.62 26.88 20.57
CA TYR A 693 -9.71 27.72 21.77
C TYR A 693 -10.20 29.14 21.51
N ASP A 694 -10.41 29.53 20.24
CA ASP A 694 -10.87 30.88 19.87
C ASP A 694 -12.36 30.93 19.49
N CYS A 695 -12.77 31.97 18.75
CA CYS A 695 -14.18 32.26 18.46
C CYS A 695 -14.85 31.18 17.58
N LYS A 696 -16.01 30.69 18.02
CA LYS A 696 -16.80 29.62 17.36
C LYS A 696 -17.12 29.89 15.89
N GLU A 697 -17.13 31.15 15.46
CA GLU A 697 -17.39 31.55 14.06
C GLU A 697 -16.38 30.97 13.07
N PHE A 698 -15.16 30.66 13.51
CA PHE A 698 -14.10 30.08 12.67
C PHE A 698 -14.10 28.54 12.67
N CYS A 699 -14.94 27.88 13.49
CA CYS A 699 -15.04 26.43 13.52
C CYS A 699 -15.32 25.79 12.15
N PRO A 700 -16.21 26.33 11.28
CA PRO A 700 -16.44 25.76 9.95
C PRO A 700 -15.18 25.74 9.08
N GLN A 701 -14.38 26.82 9.11
CA GLN A 701 -13.14 26.93 8.32
C GLN A 701 -12.06 25.96 8.81
N ILE A 702 -11.93 25.80 10.13
CA ILE A 702 -11.01 24.82 10.74
C ILE A 702 -11.45 23.39 10.39
N ARG A 703 -12.75 23.12 10.49
CA ARG A 703 -13.32 21.81 10.14
C ARG A 703 -13.01 21.47 8.68
N GLU A 704 -13.26 22.37 7.75
CA GLU A 704 -12.96 22.17 6.32
C GLU A 704 -11.47 21.90 6.11
N LEU A 705 -10.59 22.75 6.66
CA LEU A 705 -9.13 22.61 6.50
C LEU A 705 -8.60 21.25 6.98
N VAL A 706 -9.02 20.80 8.16
CA VAL A 706 -8.57 19.52 8.74
C VAL A 706 -9.24 18.34 8.05
N THR A 707 -10.51 18.47 7.68
CA THR A 707 -11.22 17.46 6.88
C THR A 707 -10.51 17.19 5.57
N ASP A 708 -10.13 18.25 4.85
CA ASP A 708 -9.43 18.12 3.58
C ASP A 708 -8.05 17.49 3.78
N ALA A 709 -7.32 17.88 4.82
CA ALA A 709 -6.04 17.25 5.13
C ALA A 709 -6.18 15.75 5.44
N ILE A 710 -7.22 15.35 6.20
CA ILE A 710 -7.51 13.95 6.47
C ILE A 710 -7.92 13.22 5.20
N LYS A 711 -8.77 13.83 4.34
CA LYS A 711 -9.16 13.24 3.06
C LYS A 711 -7.96 13.03 2.14
N GLU A 712 -7.06 14.00 2.02
CA GLU A 712 -5.85 13.87 1.20
C GLU A 712 -4.88 12.84 1.77
N ALA A 713 -4.62 12.87 3.09
CA ALA A 713 -3.83 11.85 3.77
C ALA A 713 -4.42 10.45 3.53
N ALA A 714 -5.75 10.35 3.62
CA ALA A 714 -6.49 9.13 3.37
C ALA A 714 -6.43 8.70 1.89
N LYS A 715 -6.43 9.61 0.90
CA LYS A 715 -6.26 9.28 -0.53
C LYS A 715 -4.87 8.71 -0.84
N ILE A 716 -3.82 9.25 -0.23
CA ILE A 716 -2.45 8.73 -0.36
C ILE A 716 -2.32 7.37 0.34
N SER A 717 -3.08 7.16 1.42
CA SER A 717 -3.28 5.84 2.03
C SER A 717 -4.30 4.96 1.29
N MET A 718 -4.99 5.49 0.26
CA MET A 718 -6.05 4.90 -0.58
C MET A 718 -7.47 4.68 0.02
N LEU A 719 -8.12 5.63 0.72
CA LEU A 719 -9.46 5.45 1.34
C LEU A 719 -10.61 6.28 0.72
N MET A 720 -11.87 5.83 0.93
CA MET A 720 -13.08 6.69 1.07
C MET A 720 -13.95 6.40 2.33
N MET A 721 -14.68 7.44 2.78
CA MET A 721 -15.64 7.64 3.91
C MET A 721 -15.14 8.06 5.31
N ILE A 722 -15.52 9.28 5.71
CA ILE A 722 -15.27 9.95 7.01
C ILE A 722 -16.63 10.41 7.57
N ILE A 723 -16.91 10.15 8.86
CA ILE A 723 -18.13 10.63 9.55
C ILE A 723 -17.75 11.67 10.61
N PHE A 724 -18.53 12.75 10.69
CA PHE A 724 -18.37 13.82 11.68
C PHE A 724 -19.36 13.63 12.81
N LEU A 725 -18.86 13.51 14.05
CA LEU A 725 -19.68 13.52 15.26
C LEU A 725 -19.71 14.95 15.84
N HIS A 726 -20.86 15.42 16.32
CA HIS A 726 -21.11 16.77 16.81
C HIS A 726 -21.26 16.85 18.34
#